data_AF-A0A8H4UU69-F1
#
_entry.id   AF-A0A8H4UU69-F1
#
_cell.length_a   1.000
_cell.length_b   1.000
_cell.length_c   1.000
_cell.angle_alpha   90.00
_cell.angle_beta   90.00
_cell.angle_gamma   90.00
#
_symmetry.space_group_name_H-M   'P 1'
#
loop_
_entity.id
_entity.type
_entity.pdbx_description
1 polymer ?
#
loop_
_entity_poly.entity_id
_entity_poly.type
_entity_poly.pdbx_seq_one_letter_code
_entity_poly.pdbx_strand_id
1 'polypeptide(L)'
;MVSLRFTLLSAAFLHLTWASVILRRDLTPPTTPQEDWSYTGCFIDSVSKRALNGATYYDSTGLTAETCVAYCADAGFAYAGMEYTAECFCGNKRPTTKADDADCNMPCAGDSDQPCGAGDRLTVFASSAATVSPTTVLNTATSSSAETDSSETAAATSSPLPGATGLPDGWAYGGCYIDPPGRAMSGAPGGPSSSMTPQICIATCIENGFTVAGLEYSEECYCGNELNNAASKTAESQCNMPCAGDSSQMCGAGNRLSIYSDGEFPIWPVPAAKDEDLPGDWAYKGCVFDSTNPNILEWLWEDAPNYATSNMTIDYCLERCQKFGYSAGGVEYGRQCVCGDLEAVEARGDVWKDDSFCSMPCPGDRNYTCGSGNHINYYEWTGDSLNTFRYASGPAAGEYDFFSTAPIVPLISSVGINDKVVFVEKHGTSLDNTEGSFEFDYTTNTYRELALKTDVFCSASFTLPDKAGRMINIGGWSAESVYGVRFFTPDSPQGVDNGTNDWEEDYTQLRLFDPRWYPTAIILSNGSLLAMGGESGSDAPIVPTAEVLPHPPGVTKSTYVDYLERAEEIGRTNSYPHLAILPSGNLFFAQFNESRILSQTNFQSIRKLPDMPGAVDNPLTGRNYPLQGTMMLMPQKAPYDDALEVLVCGGTTAEPGNEALDNCVIMEPDTPGAEWTIERMPSKRVMPTMIALPDGRYLIVNGAQVGRGGFGLADDANLNAVMYDPELPLGQRMTVLANTTIARLYHSEAVLLSDGKVLISGSDPQDQGKHPQEHRLEYFVPDYLKSDAAQPEFTIQDRDWAYGDSYSFTLTKALAEGATNMRVSLLASIGSTHGITMGQRTLFPAFSCTGNTCTVEAPPNAFVSPPSWYQMFVLDGPTPSYAIWVRVGGDPGRLGDWPKLPGFTTPGV
;
A
#
# COMPACT_ATOMS: atom_id res chain seq x y z
N MET A 1 6.91 -45.01 19.99
CA MET A 1 8.00 -45.74 19.29
C MET A 1 7.48 -46.24 17.94
N VAL A 2 7.63 -45.44 16.88
CA VAL A 2 7.63 -45.91 15.49
C VAL A 2 8.71 -45.10 14.79
N SER A 3 9.71 -45.81 14.26
CA SER A 3 10.89 -45.27 13.62
C SER A 3 10.61 -45.12 12.13
N LEU A 4 10.74 -43.90 11.59
CA LEU A 4 10.88 -43.69 10.15
C LEU A 4 12.21 -43.00 9.83
N ARG A 5 12.83 -43.54 8.78
CA ARG A 5 14.22 -43.38 8.38
C ARG A 5 14.44 -42.03 7.68
N PHE A 6 15.43 -41.28 8.13
CA PHE A 6 16.03 -40.17 7.39
C PHE A 6 16.82 -40.71 6.20
N THR A 7 16.52 -40.20 5.00
CA THR A 7 17.41 -40.30 3.84
C THR A 7 17.85 -38.88 3.50
N LEU A 8 19.14 -38.62 3.67
CA LEU A 8 19.81 -37.36 3.33
C LEU A 8 19.71 -37.10 1.82
N LEU A 9 19.02 -36.03 1.44
CA LEU A 9 19.26 -35.32 0.19
C LEU A 9 19.84 -33.94 0.54
N SER A 10 21.14 -33.77 0.35
CA SER A 10 21.78 -32.46 0.33
C SER A 10 21.32 -31.72 -0.93
N ALA A 11 20.30 -30.87 -0.80
CA ALA A 11 20.02 -29.84 -1.80
C ALA A 11 20.91 -28.64 -1.49
N ALA A 12 21.73 -28.26 -2.46
CA ALA A 12 22.52 -27.04 -2.42
C ALA A 12 21.56 -25.84 -2.36
N PHE A 13 21.60 -25.09 -1.26
CA PHE A 13 20.93 -23.81 -1.13
C PHE A 13 21.65 -22.79 -2.03
N LEU A 14 21.07 -22.47 -3.19
CA LEU A 14 21.24 -21.15 -3.78
C LEU A 14 20.26 -20.22 -3.08
N HIS A 15 20.78 -19.31 -2.26
CA HIS A 15 20.03 -18.14 -1.81
C HIS A 15 19.76 -17.25 -3.02
N LEU A 16 18.54 -17.32 -3.55
CA LEU A 16 17.95 -16.25 -4.34
C LEU A 16 16.86 -15.63 -3.47
N THR A 17 17.23 -14.58 -2.74
CA THR A 17 16.26 -13.63 -2.20
C THR A 17 15.66 -12.89 -3.38
N TRP A 18 14.52 -13.35 -3.88
CA TRP A 18 13.67 -12.53 -4.72
C TRP A 18 12.88 -11.61 -3.78
N ALA A 19 13.53 -10.57 -3.25
CA ALA A 19 12.78 -9.35 -3.05
C ALA A 19 12.42 -8.91 -4.47
N SER A 20 11.14 -8.94 -4.83
CA SER A 20 10.66 -8.24 -5.99
C SER A 20 10.82 -6.74 -5.71
N VAL A 21 12.06 -6.25 -5.76
CA VAL A 21 12.28 -4.86 -6.09
C VAL A 21 11.66 -4.73 -7.47
N ILE A 22 10.54 -4.01 -7.58
CA ILE A 22 10.14 -3.45 -8.87
C ILE A 22 11.26 -2.46 -9.20
N LEU A 23 12.36 -2.99 -9.74
CA LEU A 23 13.40 -2.19 -10.36
C LEU A 23 12.69 -1.49 -11.51
N ARG A 24 12.69 -0.14 -11.51
CA ARG A 24 12.35 0.61 -12.72
C ARG A 24 13.21 0.02 -13.83
N ARG A 25 12.55 -0.50 -14.87
CA ARG A 25 13.21 -1.26 -15.93
C ARG A 25 14.17 -0.34 -16.66
N ASP A 26 15.46 -0.45 -16.35
CA ASP A 26 16.50 0.08 -17.22
C ASP A 26 16.40 -0.63 -18.57
N LEU A 27 16.23 0.14 -19.65
CA LEU A 27 16.24 -0.40 -20.99
C LEU A 27 17.63 -0.96 -21.27
N THR A 28 17.73 -2.28 -21.43
CA THR A 28 19.00 -2.95 -21.69
C THR A 28 19.08 -3.39 -23.15
N PRO A 29 20.01 -2.83 -23.95
CA PRO A 29 20.19 -3.30 -25.32
C PRO A 29 20.74 -4.73 -25.30
N PRO A 30 20.20 -5.65 -26.11
CA PRO A 30 20.77 -6.98 -26.23
C PRO A 30 22.19 -6.86 -26.75
N THR A 31 23.13 -7.50 -26.05
CA THR A 31 24.55 -7.43 -26.41
C THR A 31 24.83 -8.05 -27.78
N THR A 32 24.05 -9.08 -28.14
CA THR A 32 24.16 -9.85 -29.38
C THR A 32 22.76 -10.20 -29.91
N PRO A 33 22.03 -9.28 -30.57
CA PRO A 33 20.67 -9.53 -31.07
C PRO A 33 20.61 -10.57 -32.20
N GLN A 34 21.73 -10.80 -32.89
CA GLN A 34 21.88 -11.84 -33.89
C GLN A 34 23.35 -12.29 -33.91
N GLU A 35 23.62 -13.53 -34.35
CA GLU A 35 24.98 -13.99 -34.63
C GLU A 35 25.70 -12.98 -35.53
N ASP A 36 26.95 -12.63 -35.17
CA ASP A 36 27.78 -11.62 -35.83
C ASP A 36 27.35 -10.14 -35.71
N TRP A 37 26.36 -9.80 -34.87
CA TRP A 37 25.96 -8.43 -34.61
C TRP A 37 26.13 -8.04 -33.14
N SER A 38 26.55 -6.80 -32.86
CA SER A 38 26.69 -6.32 -31.49
C SER A 38 26.23 -4.87 -31.30
N TYR A 39 25.76 -4.58 -30.08
CA TYR A 39 25.40 -3.23 -29.67
C TYR A 39 26.62 -2.29 -29.71
N THR A 40 26.43 -1.11 -30.30
CA THR A 40 27.50 -0.14 -30.58
C THR A 40 27.35 1.17 -29.80
N GLY A 41 26.14 1.47 -29.31
CA GLY A 41 25.85 2.66 -28.50
C GLY A 41 24.64 3.46 -29.00
N CYS A 42 24.30 4.51 -28.25
CA CYS A 42 23.33 5.52 -28.64
C CYS A 42 23.99 6.63 -29.49
N PHE A 43 23.32 7.07 -30.55
CA PHE A 43 23.83 8.09 -31.48
C PHE A 43 22.79 9.16 -31.81
N ILE A 44 23.23 10.38 -32.07
CA ILE A 44 22.34 11.47 -32.50
C ILE A 44 21.90 11.23 -33.95
N ASP A 45 20.59 11.30 -34.20
CA ASP A 45 19.99 11.31 -35.53
C ASP A 45 19.42 12.69 -35.90
N SER A 46 19.00 12.87 -37.15
CA SER A 46 18.27 14.07 -37.56
C SER A 46 17.45 13.81 -38.81
N VAL A 47 16.19 14.22 -38.78
CA VAL A 47 15.29 14.22 -39.95
C VAL A 47 15.87 14.98 -41.15
N SER A 48 16.69 16.01 -40.90
CA SER A 48 17.33 16.80 -41.97
C SER A 48 18.52 16.09 -42.62
N LYS A 49 19.09 15.10 -41.93
CA LYS A 49 20.28 14.35 -42.35
C LYS A 49 20.42 13.08 -41.49
N ARG A 50 19.70 12.03 -41.88
CA ARG A 50 19.73 10.73 -41.19
C ARG A 50 21.15 10.17 -41.06
N ALA A 51 21.49 9.70 -39.88
CA ALA A 51 22.77 9.07 -39.55
C ALA A 51 22.89 7.67 -40.20
N LEU A 52 21.77 6.95 -40.30
CA LEU A 52 21.62 5.73 -41.09
C LEU A 52 20.61 6.01 -42.21
N ASN A 53 21.07 5.96 -43.46
CA ASN A 53 20.31 6.41 -44.63
C ASN A 53 20.07 5.29 -45.68
N GLY A 54 20.07 4.04 -45.22
CA GLY A 54 19.77 2.84 -46.01
C GLY A 54 18.29 2.46 -45.92
N ALA A 55 18.00 1.16 -45.99
CA ALA A 55 16.64 0.64 -45.86
C ALA A 55 16.05 0.94 -44.47
N THR A 56 14.74 1.07 -44.37
CA THR A 56 14.03 1.35 -43.11
C THR A 56 12.75 0.52 -43.05
N TYR A 57 12.28 0.23 -41.85
CA TYR A 57 10.91 -0.24 -41.65
C TYR A 57 10.41 0.18 -40.26
N TYR A 58 9.10 0.11 -40.05
CA TYR A 58 8.45 0.47 -38.81
C TYR A 58 7.53 -0.66 -38.32
N ASP A 59 7.53 -0.92 -37.03
CA ASP A 59 6.65 -1.90 -36.39
C ASP A 59 6.23 -1.44 -34.98
N SER A 60 5.00 -0.93 -34.87
CA SER A 60 4.42 -0.39 -33.63
C SER A 60 4.05 -1.45 -32.57
N THR A 61 4.22 -2.74 -32.89
CA THR A 61 3.84 -3.83 -31.96
C THR A 61 4.91 -4.90 -31.80
N GLY A 62 5.86 -5.00 -32.73
CA GLY A 62 6.81 -6.10 -32.83
C GLY A 62 8.25 -5.68 -33.10
N LEU A 63 8.56 -4.37 -33.13
CA LEU A 63 9.95 -3.94 -33.25
C LEU A 63 10.76 -4.39 -32.03
N THR A 64 11.86 -5.10 -32.26
CA THR A 64 12.91 -5.41 -31.29
C THR A 64 14.27 -5.24 -31.96
N ALA A 65 15.36 -5.26 -31.21
CA ALA A 65 16.71 -5.29 -31.76
C ALA A 65 16.92 -6.47 -32.69
N GLU A 66 16.38 -7.65 -32.34
CA GLU A 66 16.46 -8.86 -33.14
C GLU A 66 15.74 -8.69 -34.48
N THR A 67 14.52 -8.15 -34.47
CA THR A 67 13.76 -7.95 -35.71
C THR A 67 14.38 -6.85 -36.56
N CYS A 68 14.90 -5.77 -35.97
CA CYS A 68 15.58 -4.70 -36.70
C CYS A 68 16.89 -5.16 -37.34
N VAL A 69 17.72 -5.88 -36.58
CA VAL A 69 19.00 -6.42 -37.07
C VAL A 69 18.77 -7.46 -38.16
N ALA A 70 17.80 -8.37 -38.00
CA ALA A 70 17.49 -9.37 -39.01
C ALA A 70 17.09 -8.72 -40.35
N TYR A 71 16.22 -7.71 -40.29
CA TYR A 71 15.82 -6.96 -41.48
C TYR A 71 17.01 -6.28 -42.17
N CYS A 72 17.86 -5.58 -41.42
CA CYS A 72 19.01 -4.89 -42.00
C CYS A 72 20.06 -5.85 -42.54
N ALA A 73 20.24 -7.01 -41.90
CA ALA A 73 21.12 -8.07 -42.37
C ALA A 73 20.62 -8.68 -43.69
N ASP A 74 19.32 -9.00 -43.77
CA ASP A 74 18.69 -9.53 -44.99
C ASP A 74 18.73 -8.54 -46.16
N ALA A 75 18.64 -7.24 -45.85
CA ALA A 75 18.79 -6.15 -46.81
C ALA A 75 20.27 -5.83 -47.16
N GLY A 76 21.24 -6.52 -46.56
CA GLY A 76 22.67 -6.42 -46.89
C GLY A 76 23.40 -5.21 -46.30
N PHE A 77 22.91 -4.64 -45.19
CA PHE A 77 23.51 -3.49 -44.51
C PHE A 77 24.43 -3.90 -43.35
N ALA A 78 25.44 -3.07 -43.06
CA ALA A 78 26.42 -3.31 -42.00
C ALA A 78 26.03 -2.74 -40.63
N TYR A 79 25.02 -1.87 -40.58
CA TYR A 79 24.52 -1.21 -39.38
C TYR A 79 22.98 -1.23 -39.38
N ALA A 80 22.43 -1.35 -38.18
CA ALA A 80 21.01 -1.26 -37.87
C ALA A 80 20.85 -0.30 -36.70
N GLY A 81 19.84 0.55 -36.71
CA GLY A 81 19.59 1.53 -35.67
C GLY A 81 18.10 1.66 -35.42
N MET A 82 17.69 1.66 -34.16
CA MET A 82 16.29 1.80 -33.79
C MET A 82 16.03 3.18 -33.18
N GLU A 83 14.90 3.78 -33.52
CA GLU A 83 14.50 5.12 -33.07
C GLU A 83 12.99 5.14 -32.74
N TYR A 84 12.60 6.07 -31.87
CA TYR A 84 11.21 6.42 -31.58
C TYR A 84 10.26 5.22 -31.35
N THR A 85 10.70 4.27 -30.51
CA THR A 85 9.97 3.05 -30.11
C THR A 85 9.76 1.99 -31.19
N ALA A 86 9.57 2.38 -32.44
CA ALA A 86 9.05 1.50 -33.47
C ALA A 86 9.71 1.67 -34.84
N GLU A 87 10.70 2.56 -34.99
CA GLU A 87 11.43 2.75 -36.25
C GLU A 87 12.75 1.95 -36.28
N CYS A 88 13.03 1.31 -37.41
CA CYS A 88 14.30 0.65 -37.72
C CYS A 88 14.94 1.28 -38.95
N PHE A 89 16.22 1.62 -38.84
CA PHE A 89 17.04 2.26 -39.87
C PHE A 89 18.29 1.42 -40.15
N CYS A 90 18.58 1.17 -41.42
CA CYS A 90 19.76 0.44 -41.84
C CYS A 90 20.81 1.38 -42.46
N GLY A 91 22.08 0.99 -42.46
CA GLY A 91 23.11 1.75 -43.16
C GLY A 91 24.42 1.01 -43.33
N ASN A 92 25.29 1.55 -44.18
CA ASN A 92 26.64 1.01 -44.43
C ASN A 92 27.75 1.88 -43.87
N LYS A 93 27.40 2.96 -43.17
CA LYS A 93 28.34 3.86 -42.51
C LYS A 93 27.95 3.98 -41.05
N ARG A 94 28.94 3.89 -40.17
CA ARG A 94 28.74 4.08 -38.74
C ARG A 94 28.31 5.53 -38.47
N PRO A 95 27.26 5.76 -37.66
CA PRO A 95 26.97 7.06 -37.09
C PRO A 95 28.18 7.61 -36.29
N THR A 96 28.44 8.92 -36.39
CA THR A 96 29.67 9.53 -35.84
C THR A 96 29.48 10.28 -34.53
N THR A 97 28.26 10.73 -34.24
CA THR A 97 27.97 11.56 -33.08
C THR A 97 27.33 10.70 -31.99
N LYS A 98 28.17 10.18 -31.09
CA LYS A 98 27.69 9.35 -29.98
C LYS A 98 26.97 10.22 -28.94
N ALA A 99 25.81 9.78 -28.48
CA ALA A 99 25.09 10.33 -27.34
C ALA A 99 25.41 9.52 -26.07
N ASP A 100 24.91 9.94 -24.92
CA ASP A 100 24.88 9.06 -23.75
C ASP A 100 23.99 7.86 -24.05
N ASP A 101 24.34 6.66 -23.59
CA ASP A 101 23.49 5.48 -23.83
C ASP A 101 22.11 5.65 -23.15
N ALA A 102 22.06 6.44 -22.06
CA ALA A 102 20.82 6.83 -21.39
C ALA A 102 19.92 7.79 -22.20
N ASP A 103 20.42 8.40 -23.29
CA ASP A 103 19.60 9.24 -24.18
C ASP A 103 18.71 8.38 -25.11
N CYS A 104 19.02 7.09 -25.31
CA CYS A 104 18.21 6.17 -26.11
C CYS A 104 17.18 5.48 -25.20
N ASN A 105 16.23 6.27 -24.72
CA ASN A 105 15.38 5.94 -23.58
C ASN A 105 13.93 5.57 -23.94
N MET A 106 13.60 5.35 -25.20
CA MET A 106 12.29 4.84 -25.59
C MET A 106 12.29 3.32 -25.70
N PRO A 107 11.30 2.60 -25.14
CA PRO A 107 11.19 1.16 -25.31
C PRO A 107 10.93 0.78 -26.74
N CYS A 108 11.39 -0.41 -27.12
CA CYS A 108 10.92 -1.04 -28.33
C CYS A 108 9.46 -1.49 -28.22
N ALA A 109 8.72 -1.33 -29.32
CA ALA A 109 7.30 -1.67 -29.42
C ALA A 109 7.01 -3.17 -29.20
N GLY A 110 7.94 -4.04 -29.62
CA GLY A 110 7.86 -5.50 -29.49
C GLY A 110 8.58 -6.07 -28.27
N ASP A 111 9.43 -5.28 -27.61
CA ASP A 111 10.09 -5.67 -26.37
C ASP A 111 10.37 -4.43 -25.51
N SER A 112 9.55 -4.23 -24.49
CA SER A 112 9.62 -3.08 -23.60
C SER A 112 10.90 -2.98 -22.78
N ASP A 113 11.75 -4.02 -22.82
CA ASP A 113 12.98 -4.11 -22.04
C ASP A 113 14.21 -3.69 -22.87
N GLN A 114 14.01 -3.39 -24.16
CA GLN A 114 15.06 -2.97 -25.09
C GLN A 114 14.94 -1.48 -25.45
N PRO A 115 16.05 -0.74 -25.57
CA PRO A 115 16.03 0.65 -26.01
C PRO A 115 15.88 0.74 -27.53
N CYS A 116 14.82 1.39 -28.00
CA CYS A 116 14.57 1.77 -29.39
C CYS A 116 14.76 3.30 -29.59
N GLY A 117 15.94 3.79 -29.23
CA GLY A 117 16.33 5.17 -29.44
C GLY A 117 15.54 6.17 -28.62
N ALA A 118 15.39 7.38 -29.14
CA ALA A 118 14.53 8.47 -28.62
C ALA A 118 14.30 9.50 -29.74
N GLY A 119 13.71 10.67 -29.46
CA GLY A 119 13.64 11.74 -30.46
C GLY A 119 15.05 12.19 -30.89
N ASP A 120 15.38 12.06 -32.18
CA ASP A 120 16.73 12.32 -32.74
C ASP A 120 17.84 11.47 -32.06
N ARG A 121 17.53 10.23 -31.68
CA ARG A 121 18.46 9.28 -31.04
C ARG A 121 18.27 7.85 -31.58
N LEU A 122 19.37 7.23 -32.01
CA LEU A 122 19.41 5.86 -32.54
C LEU A 122 20.13 4.91 -31.57
N THR A 123 19.46 3.81 -31.19
CA THR A 123 20.12 2.63 -30.61
C THR A 123 20.77 1.83 -31.73
N VAL A 124 22.09 1.82 -31.84
CA VAL A 124 22.79 1.26 -33.02
C VAL A 124 23.48 -0.07 -32.74
N PHE A 125 23.32 -1.02 -33.67
CA PHE A 125 24.01 -2.29 -33.75
C PHE A 125 24.87 -2.35 -35.02
N ALA A 126 25.95 -3.11 -34.97
CA ALA A 126 26.88 -3.27 -36.08
C ALA A 126 27.19 -4.74 -36.33
N SER A 127 27.35 -5.11 -37.60
CA SER A 127 27.85 -6.44 -37.97
C SER A 127 29.37 -6.53 -37.84
N SER A 128 29.89 -7.72 -37.57
CA SER A 128 31.33 -8.01 -37.52
C SER A 128 32.03 -7.75 -38.88
N ALA A 129 31.26 -7.77 -39.99
CA ALA A 129 31.71 -7.38 -41.32
C ALA A 129 31.97 -5.87 -41.50
N ALA A 130 31.48 -5.02 -40.60
CA ALA A 130 31.64 -3.56 -40.69
C ALA A 130 33.10 -3.06 -40.51
N THR A 131 34.03 -3.94 -40.16
CA THR A 131 35.46 -3.61 -39.96
C THR A 131 36.34 -3.78 -41.20
N VAL A 132 35.80 -4.19 -42.36
CA VAL A 132 36.62 -4.40 -43.57
C VAL A 132 36.19 -3.48 -44.72
N SER A 133 37.01 -2.49 -45.00
CA SER A 133 37.16 -1.89 -46.34
C SER A 133 38.52 -1.18 -46.45
N PRO A 134 39.11 -0.99 -47.65
CA PRO A 134 38.50 -1.13 -48.99
C PRO A 134 39.39 -1.83 -50.06
N THR A 135 38.81 -2.18 -51.22
CA THR A 135 39.59 -2.15 -52.47
C THR A 135 38.77 -1.75 -53.70
N THR A 136 39.31 -0.74 -54.36
CA THR A 136 39.00 -0.11 -55.64
C THR A 136 39.07 -1.06 -56.85
N VAL A 137 38.22 -0.79 -57.86
CA VAL A 137 38.62 -0.96 -59.27
C VAL A 137 38.16 0.27 -60.08
N LEU A 138 39.13 0.99 -60.64
CA LEU A 138 38.97 2.05 -61.64
C LEU A 138 38.78 1.43 -63.03
N ASN A 139 37.93 1.99 -63.90
CA ASN A 139 38.39 2.87 -65.00
C ASN A 139 37.26 3.41 -65.93
N THR A 140 37.23 4.75 -66.01
CA THR A 140 37.10 5.65 -67.19
C THR A 140 36.05 5.42 -68.29
N ALA A 141 35.24 6.46 -68.56
CA ALA A 141 35.49 7.40 -69.67
C ALA A 141 34.52 8.62 -69.69
N THR A 142 35.14 9.81 -69.57
CA THR A 142 34.85 11.11 -70.23
C THR A 142 33.55 11.88 -69.95
N SER A 143 33.77 13.10 -69.42
CA SER A 143 32.86 14.22 -69.35
C SER A 143 32.76 14.99 -70.67
N SER A 144 31.61 15.58 -70.95
CA SER A 144 31.55 16.92 -71.51
C SER A 144 30.52 17.74 -70.75
N SER A 145 30.97 18.91 -70.30
CA SER A 145 30.20 19.95 -69.66
C SER A 145 29.60 20.89 -70.71
N ALA A 146 28.42 21.42 -70.43
CA ALA A 146 28.04 22.76 -70.85
C ALA A 146 27.01 23.32 -69.87
N GLU A 147 27.41 24.37 -69.16
CA GLU A 147 26.52 25.29 -68.46
C GLU A 147 25.66 26.04 -69.49
N THR A 148 24.43 26.42 -69.10
CA THR A 148 23.87 27.70 -69.54
C THR A 148 22.80 28.19 -68.57
N ASP A 149 22.80 29.51 -68.45
CA ASP A 149 22.18 30.37 -67.45
C ASP A 149 20.73 30.77 -67.78
N SER A 150 20.03 31.21 -66.73
CA SER A 150 18.88 32.13 -66.61
C SER A 150 17.67 32.08 -67.57
N SER A 151 16.45 32.02 -66.99
CA SER A 151 15.50 33.16 -66.97
C SER A 151 14.09 32.81 -66.46
N GLU A 152 13.44 33.84 -65.94
CA GLU A 152 12.19 33.92 -65.17
C GLU A 152 10.87 33.55 -65.88
N THR A 153 9.88 33.23 -65.02
CA THR A 153 8.42 33.44 -65.12
C THR A 153 7.59 32.65 -66.12
N ALA A 154 6.72 31.78 -65.59
CA ALA A 154 5.30 31.76 -65.94
C ALA A 154 4.49 31.12 -64.80
N ALA A 155 3.50 31.86 -64.29
CA ALA A 155 2.45 31.34 -63.43
C ALA A 155 1.65 30.27 -64.18
N ALA A 156 1.62 29.04 -63.67
CA ALA A 156 0.77 27.98 -64.16
C ALA A 156 -0.37 27.73 -63.18
N THR A 157 -1.57 28.04 -63.64
CA THR A 157 -2.87 27.69 -63.07
C THR A 157 -2.97 26.20 -62.75
N SER A 158 -3.56 25.92 -61.59
CA SER A 158 -3.87 24.63 -60.99
C SER A 158 -4.57 23.64 -61.93
N SER A 159 -3.85 22.59 -62.32
CA SER A 159 -4.46 21.31 -62.73
C SER A 159 -4.70 20.48 -61.45
N PRO A 160 -5.85 19.79 -61.31
CA PRO A 160 -6.04 18.86 -60.20
C PRO A 160 -5.02 17.72 -60.35
N LEU A 161 -4.35 17.38 -59.25
CA LEU A 161 -3.49 16.18 -59.21
C LEU A 161 -4.34 14.95 -59.58
N PRO A 162 -3.75 13.93 -60.24
CA PRO A 162 -4.46 12.69 -60.48
C PRO A 162 -4.83 12.06 -59.14
N GLY A 163 -6.12 12.09 -58.80
CA GLY A 163 -6.64 11.39 -57.62
C GLY A 163 -6.62 9.90 -57.85
N ALA A 164 -6.22 9.13 -56.83
CA ALA A 164 -6.24 7.68 -56.87
C ALA A 164 -7.64 7.16 -57.23
N THR A 165 -7.73 6.32 -58.26
CA THR A 165 -9.00 5.69 -58.68
C THR A 165 -9.05 4.24 -58.21
N GLY A 166 -10.24 3.73 -57.86
CA GLY A 166 -10.40 2.34 -57.41
C GLY A 166 -9.94 2.09 -55.98
N LEU A 167 -10.16 3.06 -55.09
CA LEU A 167 -9.97 2.87 -53.65
C LEU A 167 -10.95 1.81 -53.11
N PRO A 168 -10.58 1.06 -52.05
CA PRO A 168 -11.50 0.16 -51.35
C PRO A 168 -12.79 0.86 -50.92
N ASP A 169 -13.90 0.12 -50.92
CA ASP A 169 -15.23 0.66 -50.55
C ASP A 169 -15.18 1.28 -49.13
N GLY A 170 -15.64 2.53 -49.02
CA GLY A 170 -15.65 3.29 -47.77
C GLY A 170 -14.46 4.24 -47.59
N TRP A 171 -13.34 4.04 -48.30
CA TRP A 171 -12.15 4.88 -48.17
C TRP A 171 -12.14 6.03 -49.17
N ALA A 172 -11.70 7.21 -48.72
CA ALA A 172 -11.58 8.42 -49.53
C ALA A 172 -10.27 9.15 -49.26
N TYR A 173 -9.86 10.01 -50.21
CA TYR A 173 -8.72 10.89 -50.03
C TYR A 173 -9.06 12.03 -49.04
N GLY A 174 -8.32 12.10 -47.95
CA GLY A 174 -8.47 13.07 -46.86
C GLY A 174 -7.69 14.38 -47.05
N GLY A 175 -6.77 14.43 -48.03
CA GLY A 175 -6.01 15.62 -48.43
C GLY A 175 -4.49 15.49 -48.26
N CYS A 176 -3.77 16.53 -48.68
CA CYS A 176 -2.33 16.65 -48.48
C CYS A 176 -1.99 17.32 -47.14
N TYR A 177 -1.19 16.65 -46.30
CA TYR A 177 -0.77 17.13 -44.98
C TYR A 177 0.73 17.33 -44.89
N ILE A 178 1.16 18.29 -44.07
CA ILE A 178 2.56 18.42 -43.67
C ILE A 178 2.85 17.32 -42.66
N ASP A 179 3.93 16.58 -42.88
CA ASP A 179 4.49 15.68 -41.88
C ASP A 179 5.48 16.45 -40.98
N PRO A 180 5.12 16.76 -39.72
CA PRO A 180 5.93 17.59 -38.84
C PRO A 180 7.10 16.80 -38.23
N PRO A 181 8.08 17.48 -37.58
CA PRO A 181 9.01 16.82 -36.66
C PRO A 181 8.25 15.98 -35.62
N GLY A 182 8.67 14.73 -35.38
CA GLY A 182 7.95 13.76 -34.55
C GLY A 182 6.87 12.94 -35.29
N ARG A 183 6.66 13.19 -36.58
CA ARG A 183 5.72 12.51 -37.49
C ARG A 183 4.24 12.75 -37.20
N ALA A 184 3.43 12.88 -38.24
CA ALA A 184 1.98 12.96 -38.18
C ALA A 184 1.36 11.56 -38.08
N MET A 185 1.99 10.54 -38.67
CA MET A 185 1.50 9.18 -38.64
C MET A 185 2.61 8.19 -38.37
N SER A 186 2.24 7.11 -37.69
CA SER A 186 3.07 5.93 -37.49
C SER A 186 3.21 5.11 -38.77
N GLY A 187 4.38 4.52 -39.02
CA GLY A 187 4.63 3.71 -40.22
C GLY A 187 3.71 2.49 -40.34
N ALA A 188 3.52 2.00 -41.56
CA ALA A 188 2.81 0.75 -41.82
C ALA A 188 3.76 -0.46 -41.70
N PRO A 189 3.26 -1.63 -41.25
CA PRO A 189 4.03 -2.88 -41.33
C PRO A 189 4.43 -3.18 -42.78
N GLY A 190 5.75 -3.34 -43.03
CA GLY A 190 6.30 -3.72 -44.33
C GLY A 190 7.26 -2.72 -44.99
N GLY A 191 7.36 -1.48 -44.47
CA GLY A 191 8.35 -0.48 -44.92
C GLY A 191 8.11 0.04 -46.35
N PRO A 192 9.07 0.82 -46.89
CA PRO A 192 8.97 1.37 -48.23
C PRO A 192 8.88 0.27 -49.29
N SER A 193 7.97 0.38 -50.26
CA SER A 193 7.81 -0.59 -51.34
C SER A 193 7.96 0.01 -52.73
N SER A 194 8.78 -0.63 -53.56
CA SER A 194 8.87 -0.32 -55.00
C SER A 194 7.56 -0.54 -55.78
N SER A 195 6.61 -1.29 -55.20
CA SER A 195 5.26 -1.48 -55.77
C SER A 195 4.21 -0.60 -55.09
N MET A 196 4.58 0.37 -54.26
CA MET A 196 3.64 1.13 -53.45
C MET A 196 2.61 1.89 -54.31
N THR A 197 1.33 1.76 -53.92
CA THR A 197 0.21 2.54 -54.43
C THR A 197 -0.75 2.88 -53.28
N PRO A 198 -1.63 3.88 -53.41
CA PRO A 198 -2.66 4.17 -52.41
C PRO A 198 -3.51 2.94 -52.06
N GLN A 199 -3.86 2.12 -53.05
CA GLN A 199 -4.67 0.91 -52.85
C GLN A 199 -3.92 -0.14 -52.02
N ILE A 200 -2.61 -0.31 -52.26
CA ILE A 200 -1.78 -1.23 -51.48
C ILE A 200 -1.64 -0.73 -50.05
N CYS A 201 -1.35 0.56 -49.85
CA CYS A 201 -1.22 1.14 -48.52
C CYS A 201 -2.51 1.02 -47.72
N ILE A 202 -3.66 1.37 -48.31
CA ILE A 202 -4.97 1.23 -47.66
C ILE A 202 -5.27 -0.24 -47.33
N ALA A 203 -5.00 -1.17 -48.26
CA ALA A 203 -5.21 -2.59 -47.99
C ALA A 203 -4.36 -3.09 -46.81
N THR A 204 -3.09 -2.66 -46.74
CA THR A 204 -2.21 -2.94 -45.59
C THR A 204 -2.79 -2.36 -44.30
N CYS A 205 -3.28 -1.12 -44.30
CA CYS A 205 -3.85 -0.52 -43.11
C CYS A 205 -5.15 -1.22 -42.66
N ILE A 206 -6.02 -1.61 -43.60
CA ILE A 206 -7.23 -2.40 -43.31
C ILE A 206 -6.86 -3.76 -42.69
N GLU A 207 -5.88 -4.47 -43.26
CA GLU A 207 -5.44 -5.78 -42.75
C GLU A 207 -4.94 -5.69 -41.30
N ASN A 208 -4.35 -4.56 -40.92
CA ASN A 208 -3.86 -4.27 -39.58
C ASN A 208 -4.86 -3.54 -38.68
N GLY A 209 -6.12 -3.37 -39.12
CA GLY A 209 -7.20 -2.81 -38.31
C GLY A 209 -7.19 -1.28 -38.14
N PHE A 210 -6.51 -0.56 -39.03
CA PHE A 210 -6.42 0.91 -39.04
C PHE A 210 -7.44 1.56 -39.99
N THR A 211 -7.84 2.79 -39.67
CA THR A 211 -8.86 3.58 -40.38
C THR A 211 -8.29 4.77 -41.17
N VAL A 212 -6.99 5.05 -41.02
CA VAL A 212 -6.26 6.10 -41.72
C VAL A 212 -4.99 5.52 -42.34
N ALA A 213 -4.72 5.89 -43.59
CA ALA A 213 -3.55 5.53 -44.36
C ALA A 213 -2.87 6.79 -44.90
N GLY A 214 -1.56 6.93 -44.71
CA GLY A 214 -0.75 8.03 -45.22
C GLY A 214 0.32 7.51 -46.17
N LEU A 215 0.54 8.20 -47.29
CA LEU A 215 1.63 7.88 -48.21
C LEU A 215 2.61 9.03 -48.29
N GLU A 216 3.91 8.71 -48.16
CA GLU A 216 5.01 9.66 -48.24
C GLU A 216 6.10 9.16 -49.19
N TYR A 217 6.87 10.10 -49.73
CA TYR A 217 8.13 9.84 -50.41
C TYR A 217 8.10 8.72 -51.47
N SER A 218 7.03 8.63 -52.27
CA SER A 218 6.81 7.67 -53.37
C SER A 218 6.55 6.21 -52.94
N GLU A 219 7.26 5.72 -51.94
CA GLU A 219 7.32 4.30 -51.58
C GLU A 219 6.82 4.00 -50.16
N GLU A 220 6.66 5.02 -49.30
CA GLU A 220 6.37 4.85 -47.89
C GLU A 220 4.86 4.83 -47.62
N CYS A 221 4.44 3.97 -46.69
CA CYS A 221 3.06 3.85 -46.22
C CYS A 221 3.04 3.95 -44.70
N TYR A 222 2.02 4.64 -44.18
CA TYR A 222 1.77 4.94 -42.78
C TYR A 222 0.35 4.52 -42.43
N CYS A 223 0.14 3.87 -41.29
CA CYS A 223 -1.18 3.44 -40.84
C CYS A 223 -1.46 3.99 -39.44
N GLY A 224 -2.69 4.40 -39.20
CA GLY A 224 -3.13 4.90 -37.90
C GLY A 224 -4.65 5.04 -37.82
N ASN A 225 -5.17 5.57 -36.73
CA ASN A 225 -6.57 5.99 -36.63
C ASN A 225 -6.69 7.52 -36.47
N GLU A 226 -5.57 8.23 -36.57
CA GLU A 226 -5.41 9.64 -36.21
C GLU A 226 -4.17 10.25 -36.88
N LEU A 227 -4.07 11.58 -36.83
CA LEU A 227 -2.82 12.31 -37.08
C LEU A 227 -2.28 12.93 -35.77
N ASN A 228 -0.97 13.02 -35.62
CA ASN A 228 -0.29 13.55 -34.43
C ASN A 228 0.46 14.87 -34.72
N ASN A 229 1.01 15.49 -33.67
CA ASN A 229 1.95 16.61 -33.76
C ASN A 229 1.43 17.83 -34.55
N ALA A 230 0.13 18.11 -34.41
CA ALA A 230 -0.58 19.19 -35.09
C ALA A 230 -0.44 19.15 -36.62
N ALA A 231 -0.46 17.95 -37.21
CA ALA A 231 -0.43 17.76 -38.65
C ALA A 231 -1.44 18.67 -39.35
N SER A 232 -0.96 19.52 -40.25
CA SER A 232 -1.78 20.55 -40.88
C SER A 232 -1.93 20.31 -42.37
N LYS A 233 -3.13 20.56 -42.89
CA LYS A 233 -3.39 20.53 -44.34
C LYS A 233 -2.53 21.58 -45.04
N THR A 234 -2.01 21.21 -46.20
CA THR A 234 -1.28 22.11 -47.10
C THR A 234 -1.86 22.05 -48.52
N ALA A 235 -1.30 22.82 -49.44
CA ALA A 235 -1.72 22.82 -50.82
C ALA A 235 -1.49 21.44 -51.46
N GLU A 236 -2.51 20.89 -52.12
CA GLU A 236 -2.46 19.59 -52.80
C GLU A 236 -1.23 19.44 -53.69
N SER A 237 -0.84 20.50 -54.40
CA SER A 237 0.35 20.57 -55.25
C SER A 237 1.69 20.24 -54.55
N GLN A 238 1.71 20.14 -53.22
CA GLN A 238 2.89 19.75 -52.45
C GLN A 238 3.00 18.23 -52.27
N CYS A 239 1.90 17.47 -52.38
CA CYS A 239 1.92 16.00 -52.44
C CYS A 239 2.05 15.56 -53.90
N ASN A 240 3.20 15.87 -54.51
CA ASN A 240 3.42 15.79 -55.95
C ASN A 240 4.41 14.70 -56.38
N MET A 241 4.77 13.80 -55.47
CA MET A 241 5.67 12.70 -55.76
C MET A 241 4.87 11.52 -56.33
N PRO A 242 5.18 11.05 -57.56
CA PRO A 242 4.51 9.88 -58.12
C PRO A 242 4.76 8.63 -57.27
N CYS A 243 3.77 7.74 -57.21
CA CYS A 243 3.91 6.47 -56.51
C CYS A 243 4.88 5.51 -57.22
N ALA A 244 5.65 4.74 -56.45
CA ALA A 244 6.63 3.79 -57.00
C ALA A 244 5.97 2.68 -57.84
N GLY A 245 4.83 2.16 -57.39
CA GLY A 245 4.08 1.11 -58.07
C GLY A 245 3.18 1.58 -59.22
N ASP A 246 2.85 2.87 -59.26
CA ASP A 246 2.03 3.47 -60.32
C ASP A 246 2.30 4.98 -60.43
N SER A 247 3.16 5.35 -61.38
CA SER A 247 3.53 6.75 -61.64
C SER A 247 2.36 7.66 -62.08
N SER A 248 1.17 7.11 -62.33
CA SER A 248 -0.03 7.90 -62.61
C SER A 248 -0.74 8.41 -61.34
N GLN A 249 -0.37 7.91 -60.17
CA GLN A 249 -0.91 8.29 -58.86
C GLN A 249 0.15 9.02 -58.02
N MET A 250 -0.28 9.74 -56.99
CA MET A 250 0.60 10.54 -56.11
C MET A 250 0.65 9.95 -54.70
N CYS A 251 1.86 9.85 -54.16
CA CYS A 251 2.19 9.21 -52.88
C CYS A 251 3.02 10.18 -52.02
N GLY A 252 2.41 11.32 -51.69
CA GLY A 252 3.03 12.34 -50.84
C GLY A 252 4.16 13.11 -51.51
N ALA A 253 5.12 13.58 -50.71
CA ALA A 253 6.43 14.12 -51.08
C ALA A 253 7.30 14.18 -49.81
N GLY A 254 8.52 14.73 -49.85
CA GLY A 254 9.33 14.87 -48.63
C GLY A 254 8.66 15.75 -47.56
N ASN A 255 8.44 15.20 -46.37
CA ASN A 255 7.67 15.77 -45.26
C ASN A 255 6.20 16.08 -45.63
N ARG A 256 5.60 15.30 -46.53
CA ARG A 256 4.24 15.54 -47.05
C ARG A 256 3.46 14.23 -47.21
N LEU A 257 2.38 14.09 -46.46
CA LEU A 257 1.54 12.90 -46.46
C LEU A 257 0.30 13.08 -47.34
N SER A 258 0.09 12.12 -48.24
CA SER A 258 -1.20 11.92 -48.91
C SER A 258 -2.07 11.04 -48.03
N ILE A 259 -3.08 11.63 -47.37
CA ILE A 259 -3.92 10.93 -46.40
C ILE A 259 -5.17 10.34 -47.06
N TYR A 260 -5.51 9.12 -46.67
CA TYR A 260 -6.73 8.40 -47.04
C TYR A 260 -7.37 7.86 -45.75
N SER A 261 -8.70 7.86 -45.65
CA SER A 261 -9.41 7.33 -44.48
C SER A 261 -10.80 6.80 -44.84
N ASP A 262 -11.38 5.97 -43.97
CA ASP A 262 -12.77 5.48 -44.08
C ASP A 262 -13.80 6.35 -43.33
N GLY A 263 -13.35 7.46 -42.73
CA GLY A 263 -14.18 8.39 -41.97
C GLY A 263 -13.41 9.64 -41.52
N GLU A 264 -14.02 10.39 -40.59
CA GLU A 264 -13.35 11.47 -39.87
C GLU A 264 -12.30 10.89 -38.93
N PHE A 265 -11.16 11.57 -38.81
CA PHE A 265 -10.06 11.18 -37.94
C PHE A 265 -9.58 12.37 -37.09
N PRO A 266 -9.21 12.16 -35.81
CA PRO A 266 -8.71 13.22 -34.97
C PRO A 266 -7.29 13.65 -35.39
N ILE A 267 -6.97 14.92 -35.12
CA ILE A 267 -5.61 15.47 -35.26
C ILE A 267 -5.19 15.98 -33.88
N TRP A 268 -4.23 15.31 -33.28
CA TRP A 268 -3.70 15.67 -31.96
C TRP A 268 -2.68 16.80 -32.06
N PRO A 269 -2.61 17.71 -31.07
CA PRO A 269 -1.60 18.77 -31.04
C PRO A 269 -0.19 18.20 -30.77
N VAL A 270 0.81 19.07 -30.78
CA VAL A 270 2.12 18.74 -30.19
C VAL A 270 1.94 18.68 -28.68
N PRO A 271 2.21 17.53 -28.02
CA PRO A 271 2.07 17.43 -26.57
C PRO A 271 2.97 18.42 -25.85
N ALA A 272 2.46 19.04 -24.80
CA ALA A 272 3.21 19.96 -23.95
C ALA A 272 3.15 19.53 -22.48
N ALA A 273 4.01 20.08 -21.63
CA ALA A 273 3.81 19.92 -20.19
C ALA A 273 2.48 20.54 -19.76
N LYS A 274 1.79 19.92 -18.81
CA LYS A 274 0.57 20.49 -18.22
C LYS A 274 0.97 21.39 -17.07
N ASP A 275 1.00 22.70 -17.28
CA ASP A 275 1.36 23.69 -16.26
C ASP A 275 0.15 24.47 -15.70
N GLU A 276 -1.02 24.31 -16.31
CA GLU A 276 -2.30 24.90 -15.91
C GLU A 276 -3.39 23.81 -15.79
N ASP A 277 -4.53 24.16 -15.19
CA ASP A 277 -5.69 23.27 -15.00
C ASP A 277 -5.36 21.93 -14.30
N LEU A 278 -4.42 21.95 -13.36
CA LEU A 278 -4.05 20.81 -12.51
C LEU A 278 -5.08 20.60 -11.39
N PRO A 279 -5.27 19.36 -10.90
CA PRO A 279 -6.11 19.10 -9.74
C PRO A 279 -5.51 19.75 -8.49
N GLY A 280 -6.36 20.24 -7.58
CA GLY A 280 -5.90 20.81 -6.30
C GLY A 280 -4.86 21.92 -6.43
N ASP A 281 -3.87 21.93 -5.53
CA ASP A 281 -2.81 22.94 -5.47
C ASP A 281 -1.47 22.42 -6.05
N TRP A 282 -1.53 21.49 -6.99
CA TRP A 282 -0.35 20.97 -7.69
C TRP A 282 0.23 22.01 -8.65
N ALA A 283 1.56 22.02 -8.77
CA ALA A 283 2.29 22.88 -9.71
C ALA A 283 3.36 22.09 -10.46
N TYR A 284 3.40 22.26 -11.78
CA TYR A 284 4.48 21.71 -12.62
C TYR A 284 5.81 22.40 -12.33
N LYS A 285 6.90 21.63 -12.30
CA LYS A 285 8.25 22.16 -12.03
C LYS A 285 9.26 21.92 -13.13
N GLY A 286 9.01 20.94 -14.00
CA GLY A 286 9.89 20.63 -15.12
C GLY A 286 10.08 19.13 -15.33
N CYS A 287 11.00 18.79 -16.21
CA CYS A 287 11.43 17.42 -16.47
C CYS A 287 12.61 17.03 -15.56
N VAL A 288 12.48 15.91 -14.83
CA VAL A 288 13.56 15.38 -13.99
C VAL A 288 14.00 14.00 -14.47
N PHE A 289 15.31 13.78 -14.51
CA PHE A 289 15.93 12.50 -14.83
C PHE A 289 16.00 11.63 -13.58
N ASP A 290 15.33 10.48 -13.61
CA ASP A 290 15.37 9.50 -12.54
C ASP A 290 16.46 8.46 -12.77
N SER A 291 17.54 8.54 -12.00
CA SER A 291 18.61 7.55 -12.01
C SER A 291 18.18 6.33 -11.19
N THR A 292 18.24 5.13 -11.74
CA THR A 292 17.76 3.86 -11.14
C THR A 292 18.40 3.42 -9.82
N ASN A 293 19.22 4.24 -9.15
CA ASN A 293 19.83 3.90 -7.86
C ASN A 293 20.36 5.12 -7.05
N PRO A 294 19.61 5.68 -6.08
CA PRO A 294 18.19 5.44 -5.76
C PRO A 294 17.25 6.28 -6.63
N ASN A 295 16.03 5.76 -6.83
CA ASN A 295 14.94 6.50 -7.49
C ASN A 295 14.66 7.81 -6.75
N ILE A 296 14.31 8.86 -7.50
CA ILE A 296 13.96 10.17 -6.94
C ILE A 296 12.64 10.13 -6.18
N LEU A 297 11.64 9.42 -6.73
CA LEU A 297 10.36 9.16 -6.08
C LEU A 297 10.23 7.66 -5.81
N GLU A 298 9.99 7.33 -4.54
CA GLU A 298 10.08 5.94 -4.05
C GLU A 298 8.98 5.01 -4.58
N TRP A 299 7.78 5.54 -4.88
CA TRP A 299 6.64 4.71 -5.28
C TRP A 299 6.34 4.79 -6.76
N LEU A 300 5.94 3.66 -7.34
CA LEU A 300 5.66 3.50 -8.76
C LEU A 300 4.37 2.70 -8.98
N TRP A 301 3.36 3.33 -9.55
CA TRP A 301 2.12 2.70 -10.01
C TRP A 301 2.10 2.62 -11.54
N GLU A 302 1.99 1.41 -12.09
CA GLU A 302 1.72 1.22 -13.53
C GLU A 302 0.22 1.03 -13.76
N ASP A 303 -0.42 1.86 -14.59
CA ASP A 303 -1.86 1.73 -14.84
C ASP A 303 -2.20 0.62 -15.86
N ALA A 304 -1.23 0.22 -16.68
CA ALA A 304 -1.38 -0.81 -17.70
C ALA A 304 -0.06 -1.51 -18.04
N PRO A 305 -0.11 -2.77 -18.55
CA PRO A 305 1.09 -3.54 -18.89
C PRO A 305 1.87 -2.97 -20.06
N ASN A 306 1.25 -2.15 -20.92
CA ASN A 306 1.91 -1.47 -22.03
C ASN A 306 1.23 -0.14 -22.35
N TYR A 307 1.93 0.71 -23.09
CA TYR A 307 1.46 2.04 -23.48
C TYR A 307 0.12 2.00 -24.23
N ALA A 308 -0.07 1.03 -25.13
CA ALA A 308 -1.27 0.93 -25.96
C ALA A 308 -2.56 0.61 -25.18
N THR A 309 -2.43 0.06 -23.97
CA THR A 309 -3.56 -0.27 -23.08
C THR A 309 -3.68 0.66 -21.87
N SER A 310 -2.77 1.63 -21.75
CA SER A 310 -2.77 2.64 -20.70
C SER A 310 -3.82 3.71 -20.97
N ASN A 311 -4.37 4.26 -19.89
CA ASN A 311 -5.24 5.42 -19.90
C ASN A 311 -4.71 6.50 -18.93
N MET A 312 -3.40 6.51 -18.71
CA MET A 312 -2.73 7.41 -17.78
C MET A 312 -2.96 8.87 -18.19
N THR A 313 -3.29 9.68 -17.19
CA THR A 313 -3.32 11.14 -17.28
C THR A 313 -2.53 11.72 -16.12
N ILE A 314 -2.08 12.97 -16.27
CA ILE A 314 -1.42 13.71 -15.19
C ILE A 314 -2.37 13.82 -13.99
N ASP A 315 -3.64 14.14 -14.24
CA ASP A 315 -4.63 14.32 -13.18
C ASP A 315 -4.85 13.03 -12.37
N TYR A 316 -4.98 11.89 -13.06
CA TYR A 316 -5.12 10.58 -12.40
C TYR A 316 -3.94 10.30 -11.46
N CYS A 317 -2.72 10.62 -11.89
CA CYS A 317 -1.54 10.41 -11.06
C CYS A 317 -1.50 11.36 -9.86
N LEU A 318 -1.73 12.66 -10.08
CA LEU A 318 -1.64 13.67 -9.03
C LEU A 318 -2.75 13.52 -7.98
N GLU A 319 -3.98 13.19 -8.38
CA GLU A 319 -5.07 12.85 -7.46
C GLU A 319 -4.72 11.60 -6.64
N ARG A 320 -4.05 10.62 -7.25
CA ARG A 320 -3.59 9.41 -6.55
C ARG A 320 -2.50 9.74 -5.53
N CYS A 321 -1.45 10.48 -5.90
CA CYS A 321 -0.41 10.90 -4.96
C CYS A 321 -1.02 11.71 -3.80
N GLN A 322 -1.92 12.66 -4.10
CA GLN A 322 -2.62 13.46 -3.10
C GLN A 322 -3.46 12.60 -2.16
N LYS A 323 -4.24 11.63 -2.69
CA LYS A 323 -5.07 10.73 -1.88
C LYS A 323 -4.25 9.94 -0.86
N PHE A 324 -3.04 9.52 -1.22
CA PHE A 324 -2.13 8.83 -0.33
C PHE A 324 -1.23 9.78 0.47
N GLY A 325 -1.37 11.10 0.32
CA GLY A 325 -0.67 12.09 1.12
C GLY A 325 0.77 12.40 0.68
N TYR A 326 1.15 12.04 -0.55
CA TYR A 326 2.44 12.36 -1.13
C TYR A 326 2.41 13.76 -1.76
N SER A 327 3.36 14.61 -1.37
CA SER A 327 3.43 16.01 -1.82
C SER A 327 4.30 16.21 -3.07
N ALA A 328 4.94 15.13 -3.55
CA ALA A 328 5.66 15.08 -4.80
C ALA A 328 5.09 13.97 -5.68
N GLY A 329 4.92 14.27 -6.96
CA GLY A 329 4.31 13.33 -7.90
C GLY A 329 4.76 13.58 -9.33
N GLY A 330 4.55 12.59 -10.19
CA GLY A 330 4.86 12.76 -11.60
C GLY A 330 4.51 11.55 -12.44
N VAL A 331 4.62 11.73 -13.75
CA VAL A 331 4.33 10.69 -14.72
C VAL A 331 5.58 10.39 -15.55
N GLU A 332 5.81 9.10 -15.76
CA GLU A 332 6.92 8.56 -16.53
C GLU A 332 6.39 7.56 -17.56
N TYR A 333 7.11 7.43 -18.67
CA TYR A 333 6.91 6.32 -19.61
C TYR A 333 5.49 6.19 -20.18
N GLY A 334 4.73 7.28 -20.18
CA GLY A 334 3.35 7.31 -20.64
C GLY A 334 2.35 6.57 -19.76
N ARG A 335 2.77 5.70 -18.82
CA ARG A 335 1.88 4.77 -18.10
C ARG A 335 2.21 4.61 -16.62
N GLN A 336 3.29 5.24 -16.18
CA GLN A 336 3.78 5.13 -14.81
C GLN A 336 3.44 6.41 -14.06
N CYS A 337 2.85 6.24 -12.89
CA CYS A 337 2.62 7.30 -11.93
C CYS A 337 3.59 7.09 -10.77
N VAL A 338 4.36 8.12 -10.44
CA VAL A 338 5.36 8.07 -9.37
C VAL A 338 5.00 9.08 -8.29
N CYS A 339 5.12 8.66 -7.03
CA CYS A 339 4.78 9.49 -5.87
C CYS A 339 5.89 9.42 -4.82
N GLY A 340 6.07 10.50 -4.05
CA GLY A 340 7.04 10.55 -2.97
C GLY A 340 6.96 11.85 -2.17
N ASP A 341 7.96 12.07 -1.33
CA ASP A 341 8.09 13.27 -0.50
C ASP A 341 9.04 14.29 -1.16
N LEU A 342 8.80 15.59 -0.94
CA LEU A 342 9.52 16.69 -1.60
C LEU A 342 11.05 16.66 -1.36
N GLU A 343 11.47 16.27 -0.15
CA GLU A 343 12.87 16.26 0.27
C GLU A 343 13.77 15.41 -0.65
N ALA A 344 13.22 14.35 -1.25
CA ALA A 344 13.98 13.45 -2.12
C ALA A 344 14.44 14.13 -3.42
N VAL A 345 13.67 15.09 -3.92
CA VAL A 345 13.95 15.82 -5.17
C VAL A 345 14.75 17.10 -4.90
N GLU A 346 14.37 17.85 -3.86
CA GLU A 346 15.05 19.10 -3.46
C GLU A 346 16.53 18.87 -3.11
N ALA A 347 16.89 17.67 -2.63
CA ALA A 347 18.27 17.31 -2.30
C ALA A 347 19.18 17.11 -3.53
N ARG A 348 18.63 17.07 -4.75
CA ARG A 348 19.33 16.63 -5.97
C ARG A 348 19.24 17.70 -7.07
N GLY A 349 20.27 18.54 -7.20
CA GLY A 349 20.32 19.58 -8.24
C GLY A 349 20.69 19.07 -9.65
N ASP A 350 21.17 17.83 -9.76
CA ASP A 350 21.71 17.21 -10.98
C ASP A 350 20.64 16.54 -11.87
N VAL A 351 19.40 16.45 -11.39
CA VAL A 351 18.33 15.66 -12.01
C VAL A 351 17.55 16.46 -13.06
N TRP A 352 17.59 17.79 -13.02
CA TRP A 352 16.80 18.62 -13.92
C TRP A 352 17.27 18.55 -15.37
N LYS A 353 16.32 18.40 -16.29
CA LYS A 353 16.53 18.37 -17.74
C LYS A 353 15.64 19.39 -18.42
N ASP A 354 15.97 19.68 -19.67
CA ASP A 354 15.06 20.45 -20.53
C ASP A 354 13.77 19.66 -20.76
N ASP A 355 12.63 20.34 -20.87
CA ASP A 355 11.34 19.69 -21.06
C ASP A 355 11.27 18.85 -22.34
N SER A 356 12.15 19.09 -23.32
CA SER A 356 12.26 18.24 -24.51
C SER A 356 12.58 16.77 -24.20
N PHE A 357 13.16 16.49 -23.03
CA PHE A 357 13.42 15.12 -22.58
C PHE A 357 12.13 14.41 -22.11
N CYS A 358 11.10 15.15 -21.69
CA CYS A 358 9.79 14.60 -21.33
C CYS A 358 8.85 14.71 -22.53
N SER A 359 9.07 13.89 -23.55
CA SER A 359 8.43 14.04 -24.87
C SER A 359 7.35 13.00 -25.20
N MET A 360 7.12 12.01 -24.33
CA MET A 360 6.13 10.96 -24.58
C MET A 360 4.72 11.49 -24.27
N PRO A 361 3.73 11.39 -25.17
CA PRO A 361 2.36 11.82 -24.87
C PRO A 361 1.68 10.92 -23.84
N CYS A 362 0.77 11.46 -23.05
CA CYS A 362 -0.11 10.67 -22.18
C CYS A 362 -1.16 9.91 -23.02
N PRO A 363 -1.32 8.58 -22.84
CA PRO A 363 -2.34 7.78 -23.50
C PRO A 363 -3.78 8.27 -23.23
N GLY A 364 -4.07 8.68 -21.98
CA GLY A 364 -5.40 9.14 -21.57
C GLY A 364 -5.70 10.61 -21.92
N ASP A 365 -4.68 11.42 -22.22
CA ASP A 365 -4.83 12.81 -22.66
C ASP A 365 -3.61 13.24 -23.51
N ARG A 366 -3.71 13.03 -24.82
CA ARG A 366 -2.62 13.26 -25.76
C ARG A 366 -2.22 14.73 -25.94
N ASN A 367 -2.92 15.68 -25.32
CA ASN A 367 -2.50 17.07 -25.30
C ASN A 367 -1.25 17.29 -24.44
N TYR A 368 -0.97 16.37 -23.51
CA TYR A 368 0.09 16.54 -22.52
C TYR A 368 1.15 15.44 -22.57
N THR A 369 2.34 15.78 -22.08
CA THR A 369 3.47 14.85 -21.94
C THR A 369 3.40 14.06 -20.63
N CYS A 370 3.69 12.76 -20.69
CA CYS A 370 3.81 11.82 -19.58
C CYS A 370 5.22 11.21 -19.51
N GLY A 371 6.23 12.08 -19.46
CA GLY A 371 7.63 11.76 -19.25
C GLY A 371 8.33 11.22 -20.50
N SER A 372 9.35 10.40 -20.28
CA SER A 372 9.97 9.46 -21.24
C SER A 372 10.78 8.44 -20.42
N GLY A 373 11.59 7.57 -21.01
CA GLY A 373 12.39 6.63 -20.20
C GLY A 373 13.35 7.35 -19.27
N ASN A 374 13.28 7.04 -17.98
CA ASN A 374 14.02 7.67 -16.90
C ASN A 374 13.79 9.18 -16.79
N HIS A 375 12.69 9.72 -17.33
CA HIS A 375 12.36 11.15 -17.23
C HIS A 375 10.91 11.35 -16.82
N ILE A 376 10.72 12.09 -15.73
CA ILE A 376 9.43 12.33 -15.11
C ILE A 376 9.00 13.77 -15.40
N ASN A 377 7.76 13.96 -15.88
CA ASN A 377 7.12 15.27 -15.72
C ASN A 377 6.80 15.44 -14.22
N TYR A 378 7.53 16.33 -13.55
CA TYR A 378 7.53 16.45 -12.10
C TYR A 378 6.65 17.59 -11.60
N TYR A 379 5.90 17.30 -10.54
CA TYR A 379 4.94 18.18 -9.91
C TYR A 379 5.13 18.19 -8.39
N GLU A 380 4.87 19.36 -7.80
CA GLU A 380 4.89 19.55 -6.34
C GLU A 380 3.54 20.07 -5.87
N TRP A 381 3.10 19.60 -4.71
CA TRP A 381 1.97 20.19 -4.00
C TRP A 381 2.39 21.51 -3.36
N THR A 382 1.65 22.59 -3.64
CA THR A 382 1.95 23.95 -3.14
C THR A 382 0.92 24.49 -2.14
N GLY A 383 -0.14 23.73 -1.88
CA GLY A 383 -1.17 24.06 -0.91
C GLY A 383 -0.74 23.80 0.54
N ASP A 384 -1.73 23.74 1.44
CA ASP A 384 -1.48 23.33 2.82
C ASP A 384 -0.88 21.93 2.87
N SER A 385 0.09 21.71 3.76
CA SER A 385 0.80 20.43 3.89
C SER A 385 -0.19 19.27 4.03
N LEU A 386 -0.08 18.27 3.15
CA LEU A 386 -0.91 17.06 3.18
C LEU A 386 -0.63 16.23 4.44
N ASN A 387 0.61 16.24 4.92
CA ASN A 387 1.03 15.58 6.16
C ASN A 387 2.13 16.39 6.85
N THR A 388 1.90 16.74 8.11
CA THR A 388 2.89 17.41 8.98
C THR A 388 3.18 16.53 10.18
N PHE A 389 4.35 15.88 10.16
CA PHE A 389 4.84 15.13 11.31
C PHE A 389 5.52 16.06 12.31
N ARG A 390 5.18 15.91 13.58
CA ARG A 390 5.84 16.62 14.68
C ARG A 390 6.92 15.73 15.29
N TYR A 391 7.99 16.34 15.78
CA TYR A 391 9.09 15.63 16.43
C TYR A 391 9.26 16.20 17.84
N ALA A 392 8.90 15.41 18.84
CA ALA A 392 9.02 15.82 20.24
C ALA A 392 10.44 15.60 20.76
N SER A 393 10.84 16.37 21.77
CA SER A 393 12.11 16.20 22.47
C SER A 393 11.97 16.53 23.96
N GLY A 394 12.93 16.06 24.76
CA GLY A 394 12.89 16.23 26.21
C GLY A 394 11.62 15.62 26.83
N PRO A 395 11.01 16.25 27.85
CA PRO A 395 9.80 15.72 28.50
C PRO A 395 8.62 15.45 27.56
N ALA A 396 8.50 16.23 26.48
CA ALA A 396 7.41 16.06 25.51
C ALA A 396 7.54 14.77 24.67
N ALA A 397 8.74 14.19 24.59
CA ALA A 397 8.97 12.93 23.88
C ALA A 397 8.59 11.69 24.72
N GLY A 398 8.24 11.86 26.00
CA GLY A 398 8.15 10.75 26.94
C GLY A 398 9.52 10.10 27.19
N GLU A 399 9.51 8.91 27.77
CA GLU A 399 10.74 8.16 28.08
C GLU A 399 10.48 6.65 28.07
N TYR A 400 11.42 5.89 27.50
CA TYR A 400 11.52 4.45 27.70
C TYR A 400 12.38 4.16 28.93
N ASP A 401 11.88 3.35 29.86
CA ASP A 401 12.60 2.92 31.06
C ASP A 401 12.60 1.39 31.16
N PHE A 402 13.79 0.80 31.25
CA PHE A 402 13.91 -0.64 31.47
C PHE A 402 13.53 -0.95 32.92
N PHE A 403 12.54 -1.82 33.09
CA PHE A 403 11.97 -2.08 34.40
C PHE A 403 12.31 -3.46 34.97
N SER A 404 12.07 -4.52 34.18
CA SER A 404 12.15 -5.90 34.68
C SER A 404 12.42 -6.89 33.54
N THR A 405 12.67 -8.14 33.91
CA THR A 405 12.80 -9.26 32.97
C THR A 405 11.79 -10.33 33.37
N ALA A 406 10.87 -10.65 32.45
CA ALA A 406 9.84 -11.66 32.66
C ALA A 406 10.42 -13.08 32.58
N PRO A 407 9.87 -14.05 33.34
CA PRO A 407 10.25 -15.47 33.23
C PRO A 407 9.97 -16.10 31.86
N ILE A 408 9.05 -15.51 31.11
CA ILE A 408 8.55 -15.93 29.80
C ILE A 408 8.70 -14.80 28.78
N VAL A 409 8.53 -15.09 27.49
CA VAL A 409 8.30 -14.06 26.47
C VAL A 409 6.78 -13.79 26.44
N PRO A 410 6.29 -12.62 26.90
CA PRO A 410 4.84 -12.41 26.96
C PRO A 410 4.26 -12.20 25.56
N LEU A 411 3.44 -13.14 25.09
CA LEU A 411 2.78 -13.10 23.78
C LEU A 411 1.34 -12.56 23.87
N ILE A 412 0.76 -12.61 25.07
CA ILE A 412 -0.50 -11.96 25.42
C ILE A 412 -0.27 -11.22 26.74
N SER A 413 -0.71 -9.97 26.80
CA SER A 413 -0.67 -9.14 27.99
C SER A 413 -2.03 -8.54 28.28
N SER A 414 -2.44 -8.54 29.56
CA SER A 414 -3.73 -7.99 29.98
C SER A 414 -3.66 -7.52 31.43
N VAL A 415 -4.29 -6.39 31.75
CA VAL A 415 -4.33 -5.87 33.13
C VAL A 415 -5.59 -6.36 33.83
N GLY A 416 -5.42 -7.04 34.96
CA GLY A 416 -6.52 -7.47 35.81
C GLY A 416 -7.08 -6.32 36.66
N ILE A 417 -8.33 -6.46 37.11
CA ILE A 417 -8.98 -5.45 37.98
C ILE A 417 -8.35 -5.33 39.38
N ASN A 418 -7.39 -6.20 39.69
CA ASN A 418 -6.53 -6.16 40.86
C ASN A 418 -5.23 -5.35 40.65
N ASP A 419 -5.11 -4.68 39.50
CA ASP A 419 -3.96 -3.87 39.10
C ASP A 419 -2.65 -4.67 38.92
N LYS A 420 -2.77 -5.95 38.57
CA LYS A 420 -1.65 -6.80 38.15
C LYS A 420 -1.75 -7.13 36.68
N VAL A 421 -0.63 -7.47 36.05
CA VAL A 421 -0.59 -7.83 34.62
C VAL A 421 -0.52 -9.34 34.50
N VAL A 422 -1.38 -9.95 33.69
CA VAL A 422 -1.28 -11.36 33.35
C VAL A 422 -0.53 -11.49 32.04
N PHE A 423 0.56 -12.22 32.08
CA PHE A 423 1.34 -12.65 30.92
C PHE A 423 0.99 -14.08 30.56
N VAL A 424 0.88 -14.34 29.26
CA VAL A 424 0.60 -15.67 28.72
C VAL A 424 1.52 -15.92 27.52
N GLU A 425 2.16 -17.08 27.47
CA GLU A 425 3.02 -17.51 26.36
C GLU A 425 2.50 -18.82 25.72
N LYS A 426 3.18 -19.93 25.97
CA LYS A 426 2.98 -21.28 25.44
C LYS A 426 2.84 -22.27 26.60
N HIS A 427 2.40 -23.49 26.35
CA HIS A 427 2.47 -24.58 27.34
C HIS A 427 2.75 -25.94 26.71
N GLY A 428 3.90 -26.54 27.05
CA GLY A 428 4.31 -27.89 26.67
C GLY A 428 4.99 -27.98 25.29
N THR A 429 5.30 -26.84 24.67
CA THR A 429 5.57 -26.75 23.21
C THR A 429 6.73 -25.82 22.87
N SER A 430 7.31 -25.15 23.87
CA SER A 430 8.49 -24.30 23.70
C SER A 430 9.75 -25.14 23.49
N LEU A 431 10.62 -24.69 22.57
CA LEU A 431 11.96 -25.29 22.34
C LEU A 431 13.04 -24.58 23.16
N ASP A 432 12.66 -23.48 23.80
CA ASP A 432 13.48 -22.42 24.35
C ASP A 432 13.43 -22.44 25.90
N ASN A 433 12.64 -23.35 26.48
CA ASN A 433 12.24 -23.42 27.90
C ASN A 433 11.55 -22.15 28.42
N THR A 434 10.90 -21.39 27.53
CA THR A 434 10.02 -20.26 27.87
C THR A 434 8.58 -20.72 27.68
N GLU A 435 7.89 -21.00 28.78
CA GLU A 435 6.49 -21.40 28.75
C GLU A 435 5.80 -21.06 30.08
N GLY A 436 4.48 -20.93 30.03
CA GLY A 436 3.63 -20.70 31.19
C GLY A 436 2.79 -19.43 31.08
N SER A 437 2.18 -19.12 32.22
CA SER A 437 1.44 -17.89 32.44
C SER A 437 1.81 -17.34 33.80
N PHE A 438 1.88 -16.02 33.94
CA PHE A 438 2.32 -15.37 35.16
C PHE A 438 1.43 -14.17 35.47
N GLU A 439 1.03 -14.06 36.73
CA GLU A 439 0.51 -12.83 37.31
C GLU A 439 1.69 -11.99 37.81
N PHE A 440 1.84 -10.79 37.24
CA PHE A 440 2.93 -9.87 37.50
C PHE A 440 2.45 -8.66 38.29
N ASP A 441 3.03 -8.49 39.48
CA ASP A 441 2.87 -7.28 40.26
C ASP A 441 4.03 -6.32 39.98
N TYR A 442 3.70 -5.25 39.25
CA TYR A 442 4.68 -4.28 38.80
C TYR A 442 5.07 -3.26 39.87
N THR A 443 4.48 -3.30 41.07
CA THR A 443 4.89 -2.44 42.19
C THR A 443 5.95 -3.09 43.07
N THR A 444 5.89 -4.41 43.19
CA THR A 444 6.84 -5.23 43.95
C THR A 444 7.85 -5.94 43.07
N ASN A 445 7.64 -5.91 41.74
CA ASN A 445 8.42 -6.65 40.75
C ASN A 445 8.42 -8.16 41.04
N THR A 446 7.25 -8.72 41.34
CA THR A 446 7.06 -10.14 41.69
C THR A 446 6.20 -10.85 40.67
N TYR A 447 6.59 -12.08 40.34
CA TYR A 447 5.89 -12.94 39.38
C TYR A 447 5.34 -14.17 40.11
N ARG A 448 4.05 -14.41 39.97
CA ARG A 448 3.39 -15.63 40.44
C ARG A 448 2.97 -16.46 39.23
N GLU A 449 3.50 -17.66 39.13
CA GLU A 449 3.10 -18.60 38.07
C GLU A 449 1.62 -18.97 38.22
N LEU A 450 0.93 -19.03 37.09
CA LEU A 450 -0.45 -19.49 36.95
C LEU A 450 -0.43 -20.81 36.18
N ALA A 451 -0.88 -21.89 36.82
CA ALA A 451 -0.82 -23.22 36.22
C ALA A 451 -1.71 -23.31 34.97
N LEU A 452 -1.13 -23.73 33.84
CA LEU A 452 -1.83 -24.03 32.58
C LEU A 452 -1.89 -25.56 32.37
N LYS A 453 -2.92 -26.03 31.66
CA LYS A 453 -3.06 -27.47 31.32
C LYS A 453 -2.95 -27.75 29.83
N THR A 454 -3.31 -26.80 28.97
CA THR A 454 -3.13 -26.94 27.52
C THR A 454 -2.50 -25.71 26.91
N ASP A 455 -2.03 -25.84 25.67
CA ASP A 455 -1.29 -24.78 24.98
C ASP A 455 -2.18 -23.61 24.55
N VAL A 456 -1.96 -22.47 25.18
CA VAL A 456 -2.66 -21.21 24.98
C VAL A 456 -2.06 -20.36 23.87
N PHE A 457 -0.98 -20.79 23.24
CA PHE A 457 -0.35 -20.03 22.17
C PHE A 457 -1.37 -19.67 21.08
N CYS A 458 -1.38 -18.40 20.68
CA CYS A 458 -2.27 -17.84 19.64
C CYS A 458 -3.77 -17.83 19.98
N SER A 459 -4.08 -17.70 21.27
CA SER A 459 -5.45 -17.54 21.77
C SER A 459 -5.85 -16.06 21.90
N ALA A 460 -7.16 -15.82 22.03
CA ALA A 460 -7.71 -14.53 22.45
C ALA A 460 -7.77 -14.44 23.98
N SER A 461 -7.56 -13.26 24.57
CA SER A 461 -7.78 -13.04 26.00
C SER A 461 -8.28 -11.62 26.31
N PHE A 462 -9.11 -11.47 27.34
CA PHE A 462 -9.56 -10.19 27.91
C PHE A 462 -10.37 -10.42 29.20
N THR A 463 -10.80 -9.34 29.86
CA THR A 463 -11.61 -9.37 31.10
C THR A 463 -13.12 -9.43 30.82
N LEU A 464 -13.81 -10.37 31.48
CA LEU A 464 -15.27 -10.48 31.46
C LEU A 464 -15.94 -9.37 32.29
N PRO A 465 -17.16 -8.95 31.93
CA PRO A 465 -17.91 -7.93 32.65
C PRO A 465 -18.58 -8.43 33.95
N ASP A 466 -18.16 -9.54 34.53
CA ASP A 466 -18.71 -10.04 35.81
C ASP A 466 -18.08 -9.33 37.02
N LYS A 467 -18.66 -9.39 38.25
CA LYS A 467 -18.08 -8.63 39.38
C LYS A 467 -16.72 -9.13 39.84
N ALA A 468 -16.40 -10.39 39.57
CA ALA A 468 -15.09 -10.90 39.91
C ALA A 468 -14.00 -10.44 38.92
N GLY A 469 -14.37 -9.79 37.81
CA GLY A 469 -13.43 -9.31 36.79
C GLY A 469 -12.58 -10.44 36.24
N ARG A 470 -13.22 -11.56 35.92
CA ARG A 470 -12.51 -12.77 35.49
C ARG A 470 -11.93 -12.59 34.11
N MET A 471 -10.71 -13.09 33.94
CA MET A 471 -10.03 -13.08 32.65
C MET A 471 -10.39 -14.37 31.93
N ILE A 472 -10.75 -14.26 30.65
CA ILE A 472 -11.02 -15.41 29.79
C ILE A 472 -9.89 -15.57 28.78
N ASN A 473 -9.58 -16.81 28.42
CA ASN A 473 -8.67 -17.17 27.34
C ASN A 473 -9.34 -18.21 26.42
N ILE A 474 -9.29 -17.99 25.10
CA ILE A 474 -10.08 -18.73 24.11
C ILE A 474 -9.22 -19.17 22.92
N GLY A 475 -9.32 -20.45 22.56
CA GLY A 475 -8.51 -21.05 21.49
C GLY A 475 -7.17 -21.55 22.01
N GLY A 476 -6.23 -21.80 21.10
CA GLY A 476 -4.92 -22.34 21.43
C GLY A 476 -4.22 -22.91 20.19
N TRP A 477 -3.11 -23.62 20.38
CA TRP A 477 -2.24 -24.01 19.27
C TRP A 477 -2.66 -25.28 18.53
N SER A 478 -2.89 -26.38 19.25
CA SER A 478 -3.11 -27.69 18.61
C SER A 478 -3.95 -28.67 19.43
N ALA A 479 -4.39 -29.76 18.79
CA ALA A 479 -5.13 -30.85 19.39
C ALA A 479 -6.39 -30.39 20.16
N GLU A 480 -6.47 -30.59 21.48
CA GLU A 480 -7.62 -30.17 22.27
C GLU A 480 -7.58 -28.67 22.63
N SER A 481 -6.39 -28.05 22.62
CA SER A 481 -6.21 -26.67 23.05
C SER A 481 -6.87 -25.63 22.11
N VAL A 482 -7.00 -25.94 20.82
CA VAL A 482 -7.74 -25.10 19.85
C VAL A 482 -9.23 -24.97 20.19
N TYR A 483 -9.78 -25.86 21.03
CA TYR A 483 -11.15 -25.75 21.54
C TYR A 483 -11.22 -25.08 22.92
N GLY A 484 -10.09 -24.61 23.44
CA GLY A 484 -9.93 -24.20 24.82
C GLY A 484 -10.79 -22.99 25.21
N VAL A 485 -11.36 -23.07 26.41
CA VAL A 485 -11.96 -21.96 27.13
C VAL A 485 -11.46 -22.03 28.56
N ARG A 486 -10.76 -20.99 29.01
CA ARG A 486 -10.07 -20.98 30.31
C ARG A 486 -10.46 -19.72 31.07
N PHE A 487 -10.62 -19.83 32.38
CA PHE A 487 -10.91 -18.69 33.25
C PHE A 487 -9.82 -18.51 34.30
N PHE A 488 -9.46 -17.26 34.56
CA PHE A 488 -8.63 -16.89 35.71
C PHE A 488 -9.34 -15.80 36.51
N THR A 489 -9.45 -16.00 37.82
CA THR A 489 -10.07 -15.04 38.75
C THR A 489 -9.00 -14.40 39.62
N PRO A 490 -8.65 -13.12 39.42
CA PRO A 490 -7.70 -12.44 40.28
C PRO A 490 -8.23 -12.37 41.72
N ASP A 491 -7.45 -12.82 42.72
CA ASP A 491 -7.85 -12.88 44.13
C ASP A 491 -6.91 -12.15 45.09
N SER A 492 -5.85 -11.54 44.58
CA SER A 492 -4.90 -10.77 45.37
C SER A 492 -4.69 -9.36 44.82
N PRO A 493 -4.82 -8.30 45.64
CA PRO A 493 -4.56 -6.93 45.21
C PRO A 493 -3.08 -6.68 44.91
N GLN A 494 -2.80 -5.62 44.17
CA GLN A 494 -1.46 -5.08 43.97
C GLN A 494 -0.74 -4.78 45.31
N GLY A 495 0.56 -5.02 45.33
CA GLY A 495 1.44 -4.94 46.51
C GLY A 495 1.39 -6.16 47.43
N VAL A 496 0.55 -7.15 47.14
CA VAL A 496 0.34 -8.33 48.00
C VAL A 496 0.55 -9.61 47.19
N ASP A 497 1.42 -10.50 47.66
CA ASP A 497 1.72 -11.78 47.00
C ASP A 497 1.18 -12.96 47.81
N ASN A 498 -0.14 -13.13 47.78
CA ASN A 498 -0.85 -14.22 48.45
C ASN A 498 -2.02 -14.78 47.61
N GLY A 499 -1.99 -14.56 46.29
CA GLY A 499 -2.99 -15.09 45.37
C GLY A 499 -2.94 -16.61 45.31
N THR A 500 -4.10 -17.24 45.18
CA THR A 500 -4.25 -18.71 45.22
C THR A 500 -4.96 -19.28 44.02
N ASN A 501 -5.64 -18.46 43.23
CA ASN A 501 -6.33 -18.91 42.04
C ASN A 501 -5.36 -19.16 40.88
N ASP A 502 -5.63 -20.23 40.14
CA ASP A 502 -4.97 -20.64 38.89
C ASP A 502 -5.97 -20.61 37.72
N TRP A 503 -5.52 -20.92 36.50
CA TRP A 503 -6.41 -21.11 35.37
C TRP A 503 -7.33 -22.32 35.57
N GLU A 504 -8.63 -22.09 35.41
CA GLU A 504 -9.65 -23.11 35.35
C GLU A 504 -9.80 -23.58 33.91
N GLU A 505 -9.50 -24.86 33.67
CA GLU A 505 -9.49 -25.43 32.33
C GLU A 505 -9.85 -26.93 32.36
N ASP A 506 -10.83 -27.33 31.54
CA ASP A 506 -11.18 -28.70 31.20
C ASP A 506 -12.03 -28.74 29.92
N TYR A 507 -11.40 -29.04 28.78
CA TYR A 507 -12.05 -29.08 27.46
C TYR A 507 -13.17 -30.14 27.36
N THR A 508 -13.22 -31.12 28.27
CA THR A 508 -14.28 -32.15 28.30
C THR A 508 -15.56 -31.64 28.93
N GLN A 509 -15.47 -30.59 29.75
CA GLN A 509 -16.61 -29.94 30.39
C GLN A 509 -17.04 -28.68 29.63
N LEU A 510 -16.06 -27.85 29.23
CA LEU A 510 -16.28 -26.59 28.54
C LEU A 510 -15.31 -26.42 27.38
N ARG A 511 -15.84 -26.20 26.19
CA ARG A 511 -15.06 -26.04 24.96
C ARG A 511 -15.82 -25.24 23.91
N LEU A 512 -15.10 -24.71 22.93
CA LEU A 512 -15.67 -24.22 21.69
C LEU A 512 -16.30 -25.37 20.87
N PHE A 513 -17.26 -25.04 20.02
CA PHE A 513 -17.79 -25.98 19.03
C PHE A 513 -16.76 -26.28 17.94
N ASP A 514 -16.11 -25.25 17.42
CA ASP A 514 -15.09 -25.34 16.37
C ASP A 514 -13.68 -25.07 16.93
N PRO A 515 -12.63 -25.67 16.33
CA PRO A 515 -11.25 -25.37 16.72
C PRO A 515 -10.89 -23.95 16.28
N ARG A 516 -10.09 -23.23 17.09
CA ARG A 516 -9.63 -21.88 16.76
C ARG A 516 -8.20 -21.61 17.21
N TRP A 517 -7.33 -21.40 16.23
CA TRP A 517 -6.01 -20.77 16.32
C TRP A 517 -6.13 -19.34 15.78
N TYR A 518 -5.61 -18.32 16.46
CA TYR A 518 -5.80 -16.90 16.10
C TYR A 518 -7.27 -16.39 16.00
N PRO A 519 -8.19 -16.75 16.92
CA PRO A 519 -9.53 -16.17 16.90
C PRO A 519 -9.54 -14.73 17.38
N THR A 520 -10.48 -13.93 16.88
CA THR A 520 -10.89 -12.70 17.60
C THR A 520 -12.05 -13.02 18.51
N ALA A 521 -12.03 -12.47 19.72
CA ALA A 521 -13.17 -12.50 20.63
C ALA A 521 -13.50 -11.13 21.22
N ILE A 522 -14.80 -10.84 21.39
CA ILE A 522 -15.32 -9.58 21.94
C ILE A 522 -16.55 -9.82 22.82
N ILE A 523 -16.87 -8.86 23.69
CA ILE A 523 -18.17 -8.81 24.38
C ILE A 523 -19.20 -8.14 23.46
N LEU A 524 -20.34 -8.82 23.29
CA LEU A 524 -21.51 -8.33 22.59
C LEU A 524 -22.30 -7.35 23.47
N SER A 525 -23.14 -6.50 22.86
CA SER A 525 -23.96 -5.53 23.60
C SER A 525 -24.95 -6.17 24.58
N ASN A 526 -25.31 -7.44 24.38
CA ASN A 526 -26.12 -8.18 25.33
C ASN A 526 -25.29 -8.79 26.48
N GLY A 527 -23.98 -8.59 26.53
CA GLY A 527 -23.03 -9.11 27.54
C GLY A 527 -22.53 -10.53 27.30
N SER A 528 -23.02 -11.23 26.27
CA SER A 528 -22.43 -12.51 25.85
C SER A 528 -21.13 -12.31 25.08
N LEU A 529 -20.33 -13.35 24.95
CA LEU A 529 -19.06 -13.32 24.26
C LEU A 529 -19.21 -13.88 22.85
N LEU A 530 -18.61 -13.24 21.86
CA LEU A 530 -18.47 -13.73 20.49
C LEU A 530 -17.04 -14.22 20.28
N ALA A 531 -16.85 -15.42 19.74
CA ALA A 531 -15.60 -15.89 19.15
C ALA A 531 -15.81 -16.11 17.65
N MET A 532 -14.93 -15.54 16.82
CA MET A 532 -15.08 -15.55 15.36
C MET A 532 -13.75 -15.77 14.65
N GLY A 533 -13.79 -16.53 13.56
CA GLY A 533 -12.64 -16.79 12.70
C GLY A 533 -11.54 -17.59 13.38
N GLY A 534 -10.31 -17.35 12.93
CA GLY A 534 -9.14 -18.16 13.22
C GLY A 534 -8.99 -19.32 12.23
N GLU A 535 -8.00 -20.16 12.50
CA GLU A 535 -7.66 -21.35 11.74
C GLU A 535 -7.96 -22.60 12.57
N SER A 536 -8.13 -23.74 11.90
CA SER A 536 -8.42 -25.01 12.58
C SER A 536 -7.21 -25.62 13.31
N GLY A 537 -6.06 -24.95 13.27
CA GLY A 537 -4.78 -25.30 13.88
C GLY A 537 -3.63 -24.54 13.19
N SER A 538 -2.39 -24.85 13.56
CA SER A 538 -1.19 -24.26 12.94
C SER A 538 -1.15 -24.46 11.42
N ASP A 539 -1.13 -23.35 10.67
CA ASP A 539 -1.08 -23.30 9.19
C ASP A 539 -2.22 -24.10 8.54
N ALA A 540 -3.38 -24.14 9.19
CA ALA A 540 -4.55 -24.89 8.75
C ALA A 540 -5.57 -23.97 8.08
N PRO A 541 -6.60 -24.52 7.39
CA PRO A 541 -7.66 -23.71 6.79
C PRO A 541 -8.37 -22.81 7.79
N ILE A 542 -8.92 -21.71 7.28
CA ILE A 542 -9.72 -20.77 8.06
C ILE A 542 -10.97 -21.48 8.58
N VAL A 543 -11.44 -21.06 9.74
CA VAL A 543 -12.67 -21.52 10.37
C VAL A 543 -13.75 -20.46 10.11
N PRO A 544 -14.61 -20.65 9.08
CA PRO A 544 -15.56 -19.63 8.64
C PRO A 544 -16.82 -19.62 9.50
N THR A 545 -16.64 -19.58 10.82
CA THR A 545 -17.73 -19.64 11.78
C THR A 545 -17.58 -18.63 12.92
N ALA A 546 -18.73 -18.30 13.48
CA ALA A 546 -18.91 -17.48 14.66
C ALA A 546 -19.70 -18.28 15.71
N GLU A 547 -19.30 -18.20 16.97
CA GLU A 547 -20.02 -18.82 18.08
C GLU A 547 -20.12 -17.90 19.30
N VAL A 548 -21.16 -18.09 20.09
CA VAL A 548 -21.46 -17.27 21.27
C VAL A 548 -21.29 -18.08 22.54
N LEU A 549 -20.61 -17.49 23.53
CA LEU A 549 -20.41 -18.03 24.87
C LEU A 549 -21.11 -17.16 25.95
N PRO A 550 -21.77 -17.75 26.96
CA PRO A 550 -22.06 -19.18 27.08
C PRO A 550 -22.97 -19.63 25.92
N HIS A 551 -22.88 -20.90 25.54
CA HIS A 551 -23.69 -21.40 24.43
C HIS A 551 -25.18 -21.21 24.73
N PRO A 552 -25.93 -20.51 23.85
CA PRO A 552 -27.35 -20.28 24.10
C PRO A 552 -28.13 -21.61 24.16
N PRO A 553 -29.17 -21.73 25.00
CA PRO A 553 -29.95 -22.95 25.11
C PRO A 553 -30.48 -23.44 23.75
N GLY A 554 -30.18 -24.71 23.42
CA GLY A 554 -30.59 -25.35 22.17
C GLY A 554 -29.67 -25.11 20.97
N VAL A 555 -28.63 -24.27 21.10
CA VAL A 555 -27.58 -24.13 20.10
C VAL A 555 -26.55 -25.25 20.29
N THR A 556 -26.29 -26.01 19.22
CA THR A 556 -25.40 -27.19 19.27
C THR A 556 -24.26 -27.14 18.25
N LYS A 557 -24.13 -26.02 17.54
CA LYS A 557 -23.09 -25.79 16.51
C LYS A 557 -22.90 -24.29 16.31
N SER A 558 -21.74 -23.91 15.78
CA SER A 558 -21.44 -22.55 15.38
C SER A 558 -22.29 -22.08 14.19
N THR A 559 -22.33 -20.76 14.01
CA THR A 559 -22.96 -20.10 12.86
C THR A 559 -21.93 -19.95 11.76
N TYR A 560 -22.21 -20.51 10.57
CA TYR A 560 -21.37 -20.31 9.40
C TYR A 560 -21.52 -18.89 8.83
N VAL A 561 -20.41 -18.33 8.37
CA VAL A 561 -20.34 -16.99 7.76
C VAL A 561 -19.47 -17.02 6.50
N ASP A 562 -20.07 -16.66 5.36
CA ASP A 562 -19.49 -16.85 4.02
C ASP A 562 -18.29 -15.94 3.73
N TYR A 563 -18.27 -14.75 4.33
CA TYR A 563 -17.24 -13.75 4.07
C TYR A 563 -15.86 -14.12 4.66
N LEU A 564 -15.80 -14.99 5.68
CA LEU A 564 -14.54 -15.54 6.18
C LEU A 564 -13.95 -16.56 5.20
N GLU A 565 -14.78 -17.45 4.63
CA GLU A 565 -14.35 -18.49 3.68
C GLU A 565 -13.86 -17.86 2.37
N ARG A 566 -14.58 -16.84 1.89
CA ARG A 566 -14.23 -16.11 0.66
C ARG A 566 -12.81 -15.55 0.67
N ALA A 567 -12.32 -15.12 1.83
CA ALA A 567 -10.96 -14.61 1.95
C ALA A 567 -9.93 -15.69 1.60
N GLU A 568 -10.16 -16.93 2.04
CA GLU A 568 -9.31 -18.08 1.70
C GLU A 568 -9.39 -18.44 0.21
N GLU A 569 -10.60 -18.46 -0.38
CA GLU A 569 -10.82 -18.80 -1.80
C GLU A 569 -10.06 -17.90 -2.78
N ILE A 570 -9.79 -16.65 -2.40
CA ILE A 570 -9.05 -15.67 -3.21
C ILE A 570 -7.61 -15.46 -2.74
N GLY A 571 -7.06 -16.39 -1.95
CA GLY A 571 -5.66 -16.40 -1.52
C GLY A 571 -5.32 -15.36 -0.44
N ARG A 572 -6.31 -14.89 0.32
CA ARG A 572 -6.19 -13.86 1.36
C ARG A 572 -6.39 -14.46 2.76
N THR A 573 -5.73 -15.58 3.05
CA THR A 573 -5.78 -16.26 4.34
C THR A 573 -5.25 -15.32 5.43
N ASN A 574 -6.13 -14.85 6.32
CA ASN A 574 -5.77 -14.00 7.44
C ASN A 574 -6.61 -14.35 8.66
N SER A 575 -6.03 -14.20 9.84
CA SER A 575 -6.66 -14.50 11.12
C SER A 575 -6.77 -13.25 11.99
N TYR A 576 -7.35 -13.36 13.19
CA TYR A 576 -7.73 -12.20 14.02
C TYR A 576 -8.54 -11.11 13.27
N PRO A 577 -9.74 -11.42 12.75
CA PRO A 577 -10.58 -10.40 12.13
C PRO A 577 -10.85 -9.25 13.10
N HIS A 578 -10.78 -8.02 12.63
CA HIS A 578 -11.08 -6.85 13.45
C HIS A 578 -12.58 -6.76 13.70
N LEU A 579 -12.99 -6.63 14.96
CA LEU A 579 -14.39 -6.60 15.38
C LEU A 579 -14.65 -5.46 16.37
N ALA A 580 -15.78 -4.78 16.21
CA ALA A 580 -16.24 -3.78 17.16
C ALA A 580 -17.76 -3.64 17.18
N ILE A 581 -18.34 -3.34 18.35
CA ILE A 581 -19.74 -2.95 18.48
C ILE A 581 -19.88 -1.49 18.05
N LEU A 582 -20.76 -1.23 17.09
CA LEU A 582 -21.08 0.10 16.58
C LEU A 582 -22.25 0.73 17.36
N PRO A 583 -22.35 2.07 17.44
CA PRO A 583 -23.49 2.76 18.04
C PRO A 583 -24.85 2.37 17.45
N SER A 584 -24.90 1.94 16.18
CA SER A 584 -26.11 1.39 15.56
C SER A 584 -26.60 0.07 16.18
N GLY A 585 -25.81 -0.57 17.04
CA GLY A 585 -26.08 -1.91 17.61
C GLY A 585 -25.65 -3.06 16.68
N ASN A 586 -24.96 -2.76 15.58
CA ASN A 586 -24.38 -3.74 14.67
C ASN A 586 -22.88 -3.93 14.94
N LEU A 587 -22.27 -4.88 14.23
CA LEU A 587 -20.84 -5.16 14.31
C LEU A 587 -20.11 -4.56 13.10
N PHE A 588 -19.04 -3.82 13.37
CA PHE A 588 -17.98 -3.63 12.39
C PHE A 588 -17.17 -4.93 12.30
N PHE A 589 -16.84 -5.31 11.07
CA PHE A 589 -15.97 -6.41 10.75
C PHE A 589 -14.97 -5.96 9.69
N ALA A 590 -13.69 -6.30 9.88
CA ALA A 590 -12.71 -6.23 8.81
C ALA A 590 -11.75 -7.42 8.82
N GLN A 591 -11.42 -7.91 7.64
CA GLN A 591 -10.43 -8.97 7.42
C GLN A 591 -9.70 -8.70 6.10
N PHE A 592 -8.37 -8.79 6.12
CA PHE A 592 -7.52 -8.37 5.01
C PHE A 592 -7.74 -6.89 4.67
N ASN A 593 -8.33 -6.55 3.52
CA ASN A 593 -8.81 -5.21 3.18
C ASN A 593 -10.33 -5.10 3.12
N GLU A 594 -11.07 -6.19 3.28
CA GLU A 594 -12.53 -6.14 3.19
C GLU A 594 -13.12 -5.71 4.53
N SER A 595 -14.10 -4.81 4.50
CA SER A 595 -14.84 -4.39 5.69
C SER A 595 -16.35 -4.44 5.49
N ARG A 596 -17.08 -4.68 6.58
CA ARG A 596 -18.53 -4.94 6.58
C ARG A 596 -19.19 -4.44 7.86
N ILE A 597 -20.49 -4.18 7.73
CA ILE A 597 -21.42 -4.15 8.86
C ILE A 597 -22.14 -5.49 8.92
N LEU A 598 -22.13 -6.13 10.09
CA LEU A 598 -22.79 -7.40 10.35
C LEU A 598 -23.88 -7.22 11.40
N SER A 599 -24.94 -8.02 11.30
CA SER A 599 -25.93 -8.13 12.37
C SER A 599 -25.29 -8.77 13.59
N GLN A 600 -25.44 -8.16 14.76
CA GLN A 600 -24.91 -8.70 16.01
C GLN A 600 -25.65 -9.97 16.50
N THR A 601 -26.82 -10.28 15.93
CA THR A 601 -27.68 -11.39 16.40
C THR A 601 -27.49 -12.69 15.64
N ASN A 602 -27.16 -12.60 14.34
CA ASN A 602 -27.02 -13.76 13.47
C ASN A 602 -25.75 -13.71 12.60
N PHE A 603 -24.92 -12.68 12.78
CA PHE A 603 -23.63 -12.48 12.12
C PHE A 603 -23.69 -12.40 10.59
N GLN A 604 -24.90 -12.24 10.03
CA GLN A 604 -25.05 -12.07 8.58
C GLN A 604 -24.66 -10.66 8.17
N SER A 605 -24.05 -10.55 6.98
CA SER A 605 -23.66 -9.27 6.42
C SER A 605 -24.90 -8.41 6.13
N ILE A 606 -24.92 -7.21 6.69
CA ILE A 606 -25.94 -6.18 6.42
C ILE A 606 -25.48 -5.34 5.23
N ARG A 607 -24.21 -4.92 5.24
CA ARG A 607 -23.61 -4.05 4.22
C ARG A 607 -22.13 -4.35 4.07
N LYS A 608 -21.65 -4.47 2.83
CA LYS A 608 -20.21 -4.37 2.52
C LYS A 608 -19.83 -2.90 2.44
N LEU A 609 -18.75 -2.52 3.10
CA LEU A 609 -18.17 -1.18 3.05
C LEU A 609 -17.07 -1.16 1.96
N PRO A 610 -16.59 0.02 1.53
CA PRO A 610 -15.44 0.11 0.63
C PRO A 610 -14.25 -0.70 1.14
N ASP A 611 -13.47 -1.29 0.24
CA ASP A 611 -12.26 -2.00 0.62
C ASP A 611 -11.21 -1.00 1.14
N MET A 612 -10.52 -1.36 2.22
CA MET A 612 -9.47 -0.54 2.85
C MET A 612 -8.32 -0.32 1.85
N PRO A 613 -7.89 0.93 1.64
CA PRO A 613 -6.75 1.21 0.78
C PRO A 613 -5.44 0.72 1.39
N GLY A 614 -4.52 0.29 0.52
CA GLY A 614 -3.18 -0.17 0.88
C GLY A 614 -2.11 0.89 0.68
N ALA A 615 -1.23 0.66 -0.29
CA ALA A 615 -0.19 1.60 -0.72
C ALA A 615 -0.57 2.26 -2.05
N VAL A 616 0.16 3.32 -2.39
CA VAL A 616 -0.07 4.10 -3.61
C VAL A 616 0.23 3.29 -4.86
N ASP A 617 1.10 2.30 -4.79
CA ASP A 617 1.50 1.39 -5.87
C ASP A 617 0.89 -0.02 -5.73
N ASN A 618 0.40 -0.38 -4.55
CA ASN A 618 -0.26 -1.66 -4.33
C ASN A 618 -1.56 -1.48 -3.52
N PRO A 619 -2.72 -1.40 -4.19
CA PRO A 619 -4.01 -1.21 -3.51
C PRO A 619 -4.46 -2.44 -2.71
N LEU A 620 -3.85 -3.62 -2.93
CA LEU A 620 -4.16 -4.85 -2.19
C LEU A 620 -3.23 -5.01 -0.99
N THR A 621 -3.77 -4.81 0.20
CA THR A 621 -3.07 -5.02 1.47
C THR A 621 -3.94 -5.81 2.44
N GLY A 622 -3.34 -6.38 3.48
CA GLY A 622 -4.09 -6.83 4.65
C GLY A 622 -3.65 -6.09 5.90
N ARG A 623 -4.61 -5.90 6.79
CA ARG A 623 -4.40 -5.27 8.10
C ARG A 623 -4.51 -6.27 9.26
N ASN A 624 -4.69 -7.55 8.97
CA ASN A 624 -4.84 -8.63 9.94
C ASN A 624 -3.68 -9.62 9.79
N TYR A 625 -3.43 -10.44 10.80
CA TYR A 625 -2.37 -11.45 10.74
C TYR A 625 -2.52 -12.36 9.50
N PRO A 626 -1.44 -12.67 8.75
CA PRO A 626 -0.05 -12.32 9.02
C PRO A 626 0.39 -10.95 8.53
N LEU A 627 -0.41 -10.22 7.75
CA LEU A 627 -0.01 -8.89 7.27
C LEU A 627 -0.03 -7.83 8.38
N GLN A 628 -0.79 -8.09 9.45
CA GLN A 628 -0.70 -7.53 10.81
C GLN A 628 -0.51 -6.00 10.89
N GLY A 629 -1.61 -5.27 10.68
CA GLY A 629 -1.79 -3.92 11.20
C GLY A 629 -2.45 -3.96 12.58
N THR A 630 -2.89 -2.81 13.06
CA THR A 630 -3.60 -2.66 14.34
C THR A 630 -4.83 -1.79 14.17
N MET A 631 -5.91 -2.07 14.89
CA MET A 631 -7.14 -1.28 14.88
C MET A 631 -7.34 -0.58 16.21
N MET A 632 -7.81 0.67 16.19
CA MET A 632 -8.36 1.37 17.34
C MET A 632 -9.73 1.97 17.04
N LEU A 633 -10.57 2.11 18.07
CA LEU A 633 -11.81 2.89 18.00
C LEU A 633 -11.56 4.29 18.51
N MET A 634 -11.97 5.34 17.80
CA MET A 634 -11.75 6.72 18.25
C MET A 634 -12.51 7.02 19.56
N PRO A 635 -12.02 7.97 20.39
CA PRO A 635 -12.66 8.26 21.65
C PRO A 635 -14.04 8.89 21.44
N GLN A 636 -15.06 8.39 22.13
CA GLN A 636 -16.39 9.02 22.12
C GLN A 636 -16.60 9.87 23.37
N LYS A 637 -17.25 11.02 23.21
CA LYS A 637 -17.49 11.99 24.28
C LYS A 637 -19.00 12.16 24.49
N ALA A 638 -19.44 12.29 25.74
CA ALA A 638 -20.83 12.59 26.05
C ALA A 638 -21.27 13.89 25.33
N PRO A 639 -22.49 13.94 24.75
CA PRO A 639 -23.60 13.00 24.87
C PRO A 639 -23.54 11.74 23.98
N TYR A 640 -22.42 11.51 23.28
CA TYR A 640 -22.18 10.35 22.39
C TYR A 640 -23.00 10.36 21.09
N ASP A 641 -23.28 11.56 20.58
CA ASP A 641 -24.03 11.76 19.33
C ASP A 641 -23.13 11.69 18.08
N ASP A 642 -21.81 11.84 18.24
CA ASP A 642 -20.85 11.77 17.14
C ASP A 642 -20.72 10.33 16.60
N ALA A 643 -20.53 10.21 15.29
CA ALA A 643 -20.30 8.93 14.65
C ALA A 643 -19.02 8.27 15.20
N LEU A 644 -19.07 6.96 15.43
CA LEU A 644 -17.88 6.23 15.86
C LEU A 644 -16.95 6.01 14.67
N GLU A 645 -15.75 6.54 14.75
CA GLU A 645 -14.68 6.30 13.79
C GLU A 645 -13.85 5.05 14.17
N VAL A 646 -13.49 4.27 13.15
CA VAL A 646 -12.56 3.15 13.23
C VAL A 646 -11.26 3.54 12.55
N LEU A 647 -10.15 3.45 13.29
CA LEU A 647 -8.78 3.69 12.84
C LEU A 647 -8.08 2.35 12.63
N VAL A 648 -7.42 2.15 11.49
CA VAL A 648 -6.56 0.98 11.26
C VAL A 648 -5.20 1.44 10.75
N CYS A 649 -4.13 1.11 11.46
CA CYS A 649 -2.78 1.60 11.19
C CYS A 649 -1.81 0.46 10.82
N GLY A 650 -0.92 0.73 9.88
CA GLY A 650 0.16 -0.17 9.51
C GLY A 650 -0.33 -1.49 8.90
N GLY A 651 0.54 -2.48 8.84
CA GLY A 651 0.34 -3.70 8.07
C GLY A 651 1.24 -3.71 6.84
N THR A 652 0.96 -4.58 5.87
CA THR A 652 1.88 -4.77 4.74
C THR A 652 1.16 -5.22 3.47
N THR A 653 1.77 -4.99 2.31
CA THR A 653 1.27 -5.49 1.02
C THR A 653 1.32 -7.01 0.97
N ALA A 654 0.44 -7.62 0.18
CA ALA A 654 0.48 -9.07 -0.03
C ALA A 654 1.74 -9.47 -0.83
N GLU A 655 2.13 -10.74 -0.74
CA GLU A 655 3.26 -11.26 -1.52
C GLU A 655 3.03 -11.19 -3.04
N PRO A 656 4.09 -10.99 -3.84
CA PRO A 656 5.48 -10.80 -3.43
C PRO A 656 5.75 -9.37 -2.93
N GLY A 657 6.54 -9.23 -1.85
CA GLY A 657 7.10 -7.92 -1.43
C GLY A 657 7.04 -7.67 0.07
N ASN A 658 5.90 -7.94 0.71
CA ASN A 658 5.63 -7.58 2.11
C ASN A 658 6.17 -6.17 2.46
N GLU A 659 5.76 -5.19 1.68
CA GLU A 659 6.13 -3.80 1.90
C GLU A 659 5.24 -3.21 3.00
N ALA A 660 5.85 -2.88 4.14
CA ALA A 660 5.12 -2.35 5.26
C ALA A 660 4.54 -0.99 4.91
N LEU A 661 3.30 -0.77 5.36
CA LEU A 661 2.56 0.46 5.08
C LEU A 661 2.98 1.56 6.03
N ASP A 662 3.01 2.78 5.51
CA ASP A 662 3.27 4.02 6.22
C ASP A 662 2.00 4.87 6.37
N ASN A 663 0.86 4.22 6.51
CA ASN A 663 -0.40 4.92 6.67
C ASN A 663 -1.36 4.23 7.64
N CYS A 664 -2.28 5.05 8.12
CA CYS A 664 -3.52 4.65 8.76
C CYS A 664 -4.69 4.95 7.84
N VAL A 665 -5.78 4.21 8.02
CA VAL A 665 -7.06 4.43 7.35
C VAL A 665 -8.16 4.62 8.38
N ILE A 666 -9.04 5.59 8.15
CA ILE A 666 -10.11 5.99 9.07
C ILE A 666 -11.44 5.96 8.33
N MET A 667 -12.48 5.44 8.98
CA MET A 667 -13.85 5.43 8.47
C MET A 667 -14.85 5.57 9.62
N GLU A 668 -15.97 6.25 9.36
CA GLU A 668 -17.19 6.22 10.18
C GLU A 668 -18.15 5.13 9.66
N PRO A 669 -18.16 3.90 10.20
CA PRO A 669 -18.81 2.80 9.50
C PRO A 669 -20.34 2.92 9.45
N ASP A 670 -20.97 3.54 10.45
CA ASP A 670 -22.42 3.73 10.51
C ASP A 670 -22.91 4.85 9.57
N THR A 671 -22.01 5.74 9.12
CA THR A 671 -22.36 6.84 8.22
C THR A 671 -22.69 6.29 6.82
N PRO A 672 -23.85 6.63 6.22
CA PRO A 672 -24.19 6.19 4.86
C PRO A 672 -23.23 6.74 3.80
N GLY A 673 -22.64 5.85 3.00
CA GLY A 673 -21.72 6.25 1.93
C GLY A 673 -20.33 6.71 2.42
N ALA A 674 -19.95 6.37 3.66
CA ALA A 674 -18.62 6.68 4.17
C ALA A 674 -17.53 5.99 3.35
N GLU A 675 -16.44 6.71 3.10
CA GLU A 675 -15.24 6.26 2.41
C GLU A 675 -14.06 6.23 3.37
N TRP A 676 -13.02 5.46 3.04
CA TRP A 676 -11.78 5.45 3.80
C TRP A 676 -10.99 6.73 3.56
N THR A 677 -10.63 7.40 4.65
CA THR A 677 -9.67 8.51 4.67
C THR A 677 -8.28 7.96 5.00
N ILE A 678 -7.25 8.36 4.25
CA ILE A 678 -5.87 7.93 4.46
C ILE A 678 -5.12 9.03 5.21
N GLU A 679 -4.32 8.66 6.20
CA GLU A 679 -3.43 9.54 6.94
C GLU A 679 -2.05 8.88 7.03
N ARG A 680 -0.97 9.59 6.67
CA ARG A 680 0.38 8.98 6.70
C ARG A 680 0.89 8.82 8.13
N MET A 681 1.78 7.85 8.32
CA MET A 681 2.60 7.63 9.50
C MET A 681 4.02 8.10 9.21
N PRO A 682 4.78 8.54 10.24
CA PRO A 682 6.16 8.99 10.08
C PRO A 682 7.15 7.86 9.75
N SER A 683 6.72 6.60 9.77
CA SER A 683 7.51 5.45 9.33
C SER A 683 6.61 4.32 8.81
N LYS A 684 7.15 3.50 7.89
CA LYS A 684 6.56 2.21 7.49
C LYS A 684 6.50 1.30 8.71
N ARG A 685 5.35 0.68 8.98
CA ARG A 685 5.17 -0.13 10.19
C ARG A 685 4.22 -1.31 9.98
N VAL A 686 4.79 -2.51 10.02
CA VAL A 686 4.08 -3.78 10.15
C VAL A 686 4.20 -4.30 11.58
N MET A 687 3.20 -5.03 12.07
CA MET A 687 3.08 -5.46 13.47
C MET A 687 3.14 -4.31 14.50
N PRO A 688 2.52 -3.13 14.26
CA PRO A 688 2.40 -2.13 15.30
C PRO A 688 1.53 -2.65 16.46
N THR A 689 1.77 -2.11 17.65
CA THR A 689 0.82 -2.18 18.76
C THR A 689 0.31 -0.77 19.06
N MET A 690 -1.01 -0.61 19.18
CA MET A 690 -1.63 0.66 19.60
C MET A 690 -2.36 0.53 20.93
N ILE A 691 -2.16 1.52 21.80
CA ILE A 691 -2.76 1.57 23.14
C ILE A 691 -3.40 2.93 23.40
N ALA A 692 -4.60 2.92 23.99
CA ALA A 692 -5.31 4.11 24.43
C ALA A 692 -4.67 4.70 25.68
N LEU A 693 -4.56 6.03 25.72
CA LEU A 693 -4.08 6.78 26.88
C LEU A 693 -5.23 7.51 27.57
N PRO A 694 -5.11 7.81 28.88
CA PRO A 694 -6.18 8.44 29.66
C PRO A 694 -6.70 9.78 29.12
N ASP A 695 -5.87 10.50 28.37
CA ASP A 695 -6.16 11.82 27.83
C ASP A 695 -6.79 11.79 26.43
N GLY A 696 -7.02 10.59 25.87
CA GLY A 696 -7.69 10.37 24.60
C GLY A 696 -6.75 10.20 23.40
N ARG A 697 -5.43 10.31 23.62
CA ARG A 697 -4.43 10.02 22.59
C ARG A 697 -4.16 8.52 22.50
N TYR A 698 -3.59 8.07 21.38
CA TYR A 698 -3.11 6.70 21.21
C TYR A 698 -1.59 6.68 21.09
N LEU A 699 -0.94 5.74 21.77
CA LEU A 699 0.48 5.48 21.60
C LEU A 699 0.67 4.31 20.63
N ILE A 700 1.46 4.51 19.57
CA ILE A 700 1.89 3.49 18.62
C ILE A 700 3.33 3.10 18.95
N VAL A 701 3.57 1.82 19.20
CA VAL A 701 4.89 1.25 19.50
C VAL A 701 5.12 -0.03 18.70
N ASN A 702 6.33 -0.58 18.81
CA ASN A 702 6.74 -1.87 18.23
C ASN A 702 6.65 -1.91 16.68
N GLY A 703 6.96 -3.06 16.11
CA GLY A 703 6.81 -3.34 14.69
C GLY A 703 8.10 -3.17 13.88
N ALA A 704 7.99 -3.43 12.59
CA ALA A 704 9.09 -3.49 11.63
C ALA A 704 8.80 -2.61 10.41
N GLN A 705 9.84 -2.18 9.70
CA GLN A 705 9.70 -1.39 8.47
C GLN A 705 9.55 -2.26 7.23
N VAL A 706 9.81 -3.58 7.33
CA VAL A 706 9.65 -4.53 6.23
C VAL A 706 9.15 -5.90 6.72
N GLY A 707 8.47 -6.63 5.85
CA GLY A 707 8.05 -8.00 6.12
C GLY A 707 6.63 -8.10 6.67
N ARG A 708 6.36 -9.18 7.41
CA ARG A 708 5.03 -9.50 7.96
C ARG A 708 5.11 -10.26 9.29
N GLY A 709 3.97 -10.42 9.95
CA GLY A 709 3.80 -11.27 11.12
C GLY A 709 4.13 -12.73 10.86
N GLY A 710 4.84 -13.34 11.81
CA GLY A 710 5.34 -14.71 11.74
C GLY A 710 6.84 -14.81 12.04
N PHE A 711 7.29 -16.05 12.24
CA PHE A 711 8.65 -16.36 12.62
C PHE A 711 9.66 -16.12 11.48
N GLY A 712 10.61 -15.21 11.71
CA GLY A 712 11.67 -14.87 10.77
C GLY A 712 11.21 -14.13 9.52
N LEU A 713 10.02 -13.52 9.53
CA LEU A 713 9.38 -12.92 8.36
C LEU A 713 9.42 -11.39 8.31
N ALA A 714 10.06 -10.74 9.28
CA ALA A 714 10.15 -9.29 9.37
C ALA A 714 11.52 -8.83 9.87
N ASP A 715 11.86 -7.59 9.54
CA ASP A 715 13.17 -7.00 9.80
C ASP A 715 13.08 -5.48 9.84
N ASP A 716 14.20 -4.82 10.15
CA ASP A 716 14.31 -3.36 10.26
C ASP A 716 13.32 -2.81 11.30
N ALA A 717 13.57 -3.14 12.57
CA ALA A 717 12.68 -2.80 13.67
C ALA A 717 12.45 -1.28 13.80
N ASN A 718 11.20 -0.88 13.99
CA ASN A 718 10.87 0.46 14.41
C ASN A 718 11.26 0.64 15.88
N LEU A 719 12.12 1.62 16.16
CA LEU A 719 12.59 1.92 17.52
C LEU A 719 11.91 3.13 18.16
N ASN A 720 11.24 3.97 17.37
CA ASN A 720 10.51 5.13 17.88
C ASN A 720 9.09 4.75 18.31
N ALA A 721 8.61 5.42 19.37
CA ALA A 721 7.19 5.55 19.63
C ALA A 721 6.59 6.69 18.79
N VAL A 722 5.30 6.60 18.51
CA VAL A 722 4.53 7.67 17.84
C VAL A 722 3.27 7.95 18.64
N MET A 723 3.01 9.22 18.96
CA MET A 723 1.73 9.65 19.50
C MET A 723 0.77 9.95 18.35
N TYR A 724 -0.43 9.40 18.43
CA TYR A 724 -1.59 9.80 17.65
C TYR A 724 -2.52 10.66 18.51
N ASP A 725 -2.80 11.88 18.09
CA ASP A 725 -3.72 12.79 18.77
C ASP A 725 -4.98 13.03 17.90
N PRO A 726 -6.11 12.38 18.23
CA PRO A 726 -7.35 12.52 17.45
C PRO A 726 -7.93 13.94 17.44
N GLU A 727 -7.56 14.80 18.41
CA GLU A 727 -8.09 16.17 18.52
C GLU A 727 -7.41 17.16 17.56
N LEU A 728 -6.28 16.78 16.95
CA LEU A 728 -5.60 17.60 15.95
C LEU A 728 -6.27 17.46 14.56
N PRO A 729 -6.06 18.45 13.66
CA PRO A 729 -6.50 18.33 12.27
C PRO A 729 -5.90 17.10 11.58
N LEU A 730 -6.68 16.50 10.68
CA LEU A 730 -6.22 15.40 9.82
C LEU A 730 -4.91 15.78 9.11
N GLY A 731 -3.96 14.85 9.03
CA GLY A 731 -2.62 15.06 8.48
C GLY A 731 -1.63 15.64 9.49
N GLN A 732 -2.07 16.03 10.70
CA GLN A 732 -1.22 16.61 11.75
C GLN A 732 -1.27 15.85 13.08
N ARG A 733 -1.90 14.66 13.09
CA ARG A 733 -2.19 13.89 14.30
C ARG A 733 -1.01 13.07 14.81
N MET A 734 0.07 12.96 14.04
CA MET A 734 1.23 12.11 14.35
C MET A 734 2.40 12.91 14.92
N THR A 735 2.89 12.51 16.10
CA THR A 735 4.11 13.06 16.72
C THR A 735 5.10 11.95 17.02
N VAL A 736 6.31 12.02 16.47
CA VAL A 736 7.42 11.10 16.79
C VAL A 736 7.95 11.41 18.20
N LEU A 737 8.07 10.37 19.01
CA LEU A 737 8.44 10.42 20.43
C LEU A 737 9.84 9.81 20.66
N ALA A 738 10.15 9.46 21.92
CA ALA A 738 11.41 8.82 22.29
C ALA A 738 11.63 7.47 21.59
N ASN A 739 12.90 7.05 21.53
CA ASN A 739 13.32 5.76 20.97
C ASN A 739 13.66 4.76 22.08
N THR A 740 13.35 3.49 21.87
CA THR A 740 13.92 2.36 22.61
C THR A 740 15.20 1.86 21.94
N THR A 741 15.96 1.03 22.66
CA THR A 741 17.07 0.23 22.13
C THR A 741 16.70 -1.24 21.91
N ILE A 742 15.47 -1.61 22.20
CA ILE A 742 14.95 -2.97 22.13
C ILE A 742 14.08 -3.12 20.88
N ALA A 743 14.50 -3.99 19.97
CA ALA A 743 13.70 -4.35 18.81
C ALA A 743 12.51 -5.23 19.24
N ARG A 744 11.29 -4.76 18.98
CA ARG A 744 10.05 -5.48 19.28
C ARG A 744 9.29 -5.75 18.00
N LEU A 745 9.36 -6.99 17.52
CA LEU A 745 8.79 -7.48 16.27
C LEU A 745 7.56 -8.35 16.56
N TYR A 746 7.46 -9.51 15.92
CA TYR A 746 6.36 -10.46 16.11
C TYR A 746 6.20 -10.85 17.59
N HIS A 747 4.96 -11.00 18.06
CA HIS A 747 4.60 -11.24 19.48
C HIS A 747 5.09 -10.17 20.48
N SER A 748 5.04 -8.91 20.09
CA SER A 748 5.23 -7.80 21.01
C SER A 748 3.91 -7.13 21.37
N GLU A 749 3.78 -6.73 22.64
CA GLU A 749 2.53 -6.27 23.23
C GLU A 749 2.72 -4.98 24.04
N ALA A 750 1.61 -4.28 24.27
CA ALA A 750 1.59 -3.07 25.10
C ALA A 750 0.25 -2.95 25.84
N VAL A 751 0.30 -2.59 27.13
CA VAL A 751 -0.91 -2.38 27.95
C VAL A 751 -0.78 -1.13 28.82
N LEU A 752 -1.88 -0.41 29.01
CA LEU A 752 -1.94 0.75 29.90
C LEU A 752 -2.07 0.30 31.36
N LEU A 753 -1.17 0.79 32.22
CA LEU A 753 -1.22 0.56 33.65
C LEU A 753 -2.08 1.61 34.36
N SER A 754 -2.59 1.24 35.53
CA SER A 754 -3.45 2.11 36.34
C SER A 754 -2.74 3.35 36.89
N ASP A 755 -1.41 3.43 36.81
CA ASP A 755 -0.65 4.64 37.14
C ASP A 755 -0.45 5.59 35.95
N GLY A 756 -0.96 5.24 34.77
CA GLY A 756 -0.86 6.00 33.53
C GLY A 756 0.39 5.72 32.70
N LYS A 757 1.28 4.81 33.11
CA LYS A 757 2.39 4.34 32.25
C LYS A 757 1.89 3.27 31.28
N VAL A 758 2.63 3.05 30.20
CA VAL A 758 2.41 1.92 29.29
C VAL A 758 3.48 0.88 29.55
N LEU A 759 3.09 -0.35 29.84
CA LEU A 759 4.00 -1.50 29.92
C LEU A 759 4.13 -2.12 28.53
N ILE A 760 5.37 -2.29 28.07
CA ILE A 760 5.72 -2.87 26.78
C ILE A 760 6.46 -4.19 27.04
N SER A 761 5.99 -5.26 26.41
CA SER A 761 6.44 -6.62 26.66
C SER A 761 6.66 -7.40 25.38
N GLY A 762 7.42 -8.49 25.49
CA GLY A 762 7.60 -9.44 24.41
C GLY A 762 8.54 -8.98 23.31
N SER A 763 9.03 -9.99 22.60
CA SER A 763 8.88 -10.26 21.17
C SER A 763 9.51 -11.63 20.92
N ASP A 764 8.84 -12.46 20.12
CA ASP A 764 9.32 -13.80 19.73
C ASP A 764 9.54 -13.88 18.20
N PRO A 765 10.59 -13.24 17.68
CA PRO A 765 10.80 -13.14 16.24
C PRO A 765 11.25 -14.45 15.58
N GLN A 766 11.87 -15.39 16.31
CA GLN A 766 12.39 -16.68 15.77
C GLN A 766 13.23 -16.54 14.49
N ASP A 767 14.12 -15.54 14.42
CA ASP A 767 14.86 -15.15 13.22
C ASP A 767 16.33 -15.61 13.23
N GLN A 768 16.59 -16.78 13.83
CA GLN A 768 17.92 -17.35 13.99
C GLN A 768 18.88 -16.47 14.83
N GLY A 769 18.32 -15.68 15.74
CA GLY A 769 19.07 -14.88 16.71
C GLY A 769 19.55 -13.54 16.17
N LYS A 770 18.98 -13.06 15.06
CA LYS A 770 19.23 -11.71 14.56
C LYS A 770 18.65 -10.68 15.51
N HIS A 771 17.43 -10.90 15.99
CA HIS A 771 16.82 -10.16 17.09
C HIS A 771 16.64 -11.09 18.30
N PRO A 772 16.90 -10.63 19.54
CA PRO A 772 16.71 -11.45 20.73
C PRO A 772 15.24 -11.82 20.96
N GLN A 773 15.03 -12.99 21.57
CA GLN A 773 13.79 -13.33 22.27
C GLN A 773 13.63 -12.38 23.46
N GLU A 774 12.58 -11.56 23.48
CA GLU A 774 12.53 -10.40 24.36
C GLU A 774 11.71 -10.63 25.64
N HIS A 775 12.43 -10.96 26.71
CA HIS A 775 11.93 -11.09 28.07
C HIS A 775 11.89 -9.76 28.83
N ARG A 776 12.65 -8.76 28.40
CA ARG A 776 12.76 -7.46 29.06
C ARG A 776 11.48 -6.67 28.87
N LEU A 777 11.03 -6.13 29.98
CA LEU A 777 9.88 -5.24 30.08
C LEU A 777 10.38 -3.81 30.14
N GLU A 778 9.77 -2.94 29.35
CA GLU A 778 9.98 -1.50 29.41
C GLU A 778 8.68 -0.82 29.81
N TYR A 779 8.80 0.28 30.56
CA TYR A 779 7.77 1.28 30.59
C TYR A 779 8.02 2.29 29.48
N PHE A 780 6.95 2.68 28.81
CA PHE A 780 6.89 4.00 28.22
C PHE A 780 6.17 4.93 29.20
N VAL A 781 6.83 6.01 29.60
CA VAL A 781 6.31 7.07 30.46
C VAL A 781 5.87 8.24 29.57
N PRO A 782 4.56 8.45 29.36
CA PRO A 782 4.08 9.52 28.48
C PRO A 782 4.39 10.91 29.03
N ASP A 783 4.42 11.89 28.14
CA ASP A 783 4.66 13.31 28.42
C ASP A 783 3.81 13.87 29.57
N TYR A 784 2.56 13.42 29.72
CA TYR A 784 1.67 13.86 30.80
C TYR A 784 2.13 13.47 32.21
N LEU A 785 3.04 12.49 32.36
CA LEU A 785 3.70 12.11 33.61
C LEU A 785 5.11 12.72 33.75
N LYS A 786 5.61 13.41 32.73
CA LYS A 786 6.94 14.02 32.71
C LYS A 786 6.93 15.51 33.07
N SER A 787 5.75 16.10 33.24
CA SER A 787 5.60 17.47 33.74
C SER A 787 5.74 17.53 35.27
N ASP A 788 5.93 18.74 35.83
CA ASP A 788 5.92 18.96 37.28
C ASP A 788 4.49 18.95 37.89
N ALA A 789 3.46 18.70 37.07
CA ALA A 789 2.08 18.64 37.54
C ALA A 789 1.85 17.42 38.42
N ALA A 790 1.24 17.64 39.59
CA ALA A 790 0.88 16.55 40.47
C ALA A 790 -0.32 15.78 39.90
N GLN A 791 -0.25 14.45 39.89
CA GLN A 791 -1.39 13.62 39.54
C GLN A 791 -2.57 13.90 40.49
N PRO A 792 -3.81 14.03 39.95
CA PRO A 792 -5.02 14.08 40.76
C PRO A 792 -5.20 12.81 41.58
N GLU A 793 -5.94 12.93 42.68
CA GLU A 793 -6.33 11.79 43.52
C GLU A 793 -7.82 11.87 43.80
N PHE A 794 -8.51 10.74 43.62
CA PHE A 794 -9.95 10.65 43.84
C PHE A 794 -10.33 9.33 44.47
N THR A 795 -11.53 9.31 45.05
CA THR A 795 -12.16 8.10 45.58
C THR A 795 -13.56 7.97 45.00
N ILE A 796 -13.96 6.72 44.76
CA ILE A 796 -15.32 6.39 44.37
C ILE A 796 -15.76 5.12 45.12
N GLN A 797 -16.94 5.17 45.72
CA GLN A 797 -17.47 4.05 46.51
C GLN A 797 -18.21 3.04 45.64
N ASP A 798 -19.07 3.53 44.74
CA ASP A 798 -19.84 2.69 43.84
C ASP A 798 -19.08 2.46 42.54
N ARG A 799 -18.74 1.19 42.30
CA ARG A 799 -17.92 0.73 41.17
C ARG A 799 -18.71 -0.19 40.24
N ASP A 800 -20.03 -0.35 40.42
CA ASP A 800 -20.87 -1.23 39.59
C ASP A 800 -22.04 -0.42 39.02
N TRP A 801 -21.83 0.13 37.83
CA TRP A 801 -22.67 1.15 37.23
C TRP A 801 -23.72 0.57 36.28
N ALA A 802 -24.96 1.05 36.43
CA ALA A 802 -26.00 0.92 35.44
C ALA A 802 -25.86 2.01 34.36
N TYR A 803 -26.34 1.72 33.15
CA TYR A 803 -26.31 2.68 32.05
C TYR A 803 -27.20 3.91 32.33
N GLY A 804 -26.70 5.10 32.00
CA GLY A 804 -27.41 6.38 32.17
C GLY A 804 -27.59 6.86 33.61
N ASP A 805 -27.16 6.08 34.60
CA ASP A 805 -27.18 6.49 36.00
C ASP A 805 -25.99 7.40 36.34
N SER A 806 -26.06 8.07 37.49
CA SER A 806 -25.05 9.01 37.96
C SER A 806 -24.37 8.55 39.25
N TYR A 807 -23.05 8.68 39.32
CA TYR A 807 -22.23 8.17 40.41
C TYR A 807 -21.36 9.28 41.01
N SER A 808 -21.28 9.32 42.34
CA SER A 808 -20.52 10.34 43.05
C SER A 808 -19.09 9.89 43.32
N PHE A 809 -18.12 10.74 42.98
CA PHE A 809 -16.71 10.59 43.35
C PHE A 809 -16.22 11.83 44.07
N THR A 810 -15.17 11.69 44.88
CA THR A 810 -14.60 12.80 45.66
C THR A 810 -13.12 12.96 45.35
N LEU A 811 -12.72 14.18 45.01
CA LEU A 811 -11.33 14.59 44.88
C LEU A 811 -10.70 14.67 46.28
N THR A 812 -9.78 13.76 46.58
CA THR A 812 -9.06 13.72 47.87
C THR A 812 -7.91 14.70 47.92
N LYS A 813 -7.44 15.14 46.75
CA LYS A 813 -6.48 16.21 46.58
C LYS A 813 -7.09 17.28 45.69
N ALA A 814 -7.03 18.54 46.12
CA ALA A 814 -7.49 19.65 45.31
C ALA A 814 -6.66 19.70 44.02
N LEU A 815 -7.33 19.89 42.88
CA LEU A 815 -6.65 20.22 41.64
C LEU A 815 -5.90 21.54 41.78
N ALA A 816 -4.97 21.83 40.87
CA ALA A 816 -4.26 23.10 40.89
C ALA A 816 -5.26 24.28 40.86
N GLU A 817 -4.95 25.36 41.59
CA GLU A 817 -5.80 26.55 41.63
C GLU A 817 -5.93 27.13 40.22
N GLY A 818 -7.12 27.06 39.62
CA GLY A 818 -7.37 27.44 38.21
C GLY A 818 -7.50 26.27 37.23
N ALA A 819 -7.60 25.01 37.68
CA ALA A 819 -7.93 23.87 36.84
C ALA A 819 -9.31 24.03 36.17
N THR A 820 -9.34 24.54 34.93
CA THR A 820 -10.58 24.74 34.16
C THR A 820 -10.89 23.59 33.19
N ASN A 821 -9.96 22.65 33.01
CA ASN A 821 -9.98 21.65 31.94
C ASN A 821 -10.01 20.22 32.48
N MET A 822 -10.69 19.99 33.61
CA MET A 822 -10.84 18.64 34.14
C MET A 822 -11.59 17.76 33.14
N ARG A 823 -11.15 16.51 33.03
CA ARG A 823 -11.84 15.46 32.27
C ARG A 823 -11.96 14.21 33.13
N VAL A 824 -12.98 13.41 32.85
CA VAL A 824 -13.08 12.03 33.30
C VAL A 824 -12.96 11.16 32.06
N SER A 825 -12.15 10.12 32.11
CA SER A 825 -12.07 9.13 31.04
C SER A 825 -12.29 7.72 31.58
N LEU A 826 -12.88 6.88 30.73
CA LEU A 826 -13.12 5.46 30.96
C LEU A 826 -12.44 4.69 29.82
N LEU A 827 -11.43 3.89 30.14
CA LEU A 827 -10.74 3.04 29.20
C LEU A 827 -11.09 1.59 29.51
N ALA A 828 -11.74 0.88 28.57
CA ALA A 828 -12.17 -0.50 28.78
C ALA A 828 -10.96 -1.42 29.01
N SER A 829 -11.17 -2.49 29.77
CA SER A 829 -10.21 -3.58 29.87
C SER A 829 -9.95 -4.19 28.49
N ILE A 830 -8.70 -4.52 28.23
CA ILE A 830 -8.22 -5.07 26.97
C ILE A 830 -7.34 -6.29 27.19
N GLY A 831 -7.25 -7.13 26.17
CA GLY A 831 -6.10 -8.00 25.97
C GLY A 831 -5.37 -7.66 24.68
N SER A 832 -4.06 -7.52 24.80
CA SER A 832 -3.15 -7.24 23.68
C SER A 832 -2.51 -8.53 23.23
N THR A 833 -2.67 -8.87 21.95
CA THR A 833 -1.89 -9.91 21.28
C THR A 833 -1.77 -9.64 19.78
N HIS A 834 -0.61 -9.90 19.16
CA HIS A 834 -0.43 -9.86 17.69
C HIS A 834 -0.88 -8.54 17.03
N GLY A 835 -0.66 -7.40 17.70
CA GLY A 835 -1.11 -6.08 17.22
C GLY A 835 -2.63 -5.85 17.37
N ILE A 836 -3.35 -6.73 18.05
CA ILE A 836 -4.79 -6.65 18.29
C ILE A 836 -5.07 -6.29 19.74
N THR A 837 -5.88 -5.26 19.93
CA THR A 837 -6.35 -4.77 21.23
C THR A 837 -7.82 -5.14 21.41
N MET A 838 -8.10 -6.35 21.93
CA MET A 838 -9.46 -6.88 22.07
C MET A 838 -10.21 -6.22 23.23
N GLY A 839 -11.46 -5.83 23.01
CA GLY A 839 -12.32 -5.24 24.07
C GLY A 839 -12.21 -3.72 24.22
N GLN A 840 -11.37 -3.06 23.43
CA GLN A 840 -11.08 -1.63 23.57
C GLN A 840 -12.32 -0.72 23.42
N ARG A 841 -12.37 0.31 24.27
CA ARG A 841 -13.30 1.43 24.19
C ARG A 841 -12.74 2.58 25.01
N THR A 842 -12.75 3.79 24.44
CA THR A 842 -12.29 5.01 25.12
C THR A 842 -13.44 5.99 25.19
N LEU A 843 -13.88 6.33 26.39
CA LEU A 843 -15.08 7.16 26.60
C LEU A 843 -14.77 8.33 27.53
N PHE A 844 -15.33 9.50 27.21
CA PHE A 844 -15.32 10.69 28.06
C PHE A 844 -16.74 11.02 28.52
N PRO A 845 -17.16 10.55 29.72
CA PRO A 845 -18.48 10.85 30.25
C PRO A 845 -18.67 12.31 30.64
N ALA A 846 -19.93 12.73 30.67
CA ALA A 846 -20.32 14.00 31.29
C ALA A 846 -20.10 13.90 32.81
N PHE A 847 -19.67 15.00 33.41
CA PHE A 847 -19.55 15.10 34.86
C PHE A 847 -19.78 16.54 35.32
N SER A 848 -20.05 16.72 36.61
CA SER A 848 -20.16 18.03 37.24
C SER A 848 -19.60 17.97 38.66
N CYS A 849 -19.11 19.09 39.19
CA CYS A 849 -18.52 19.15 40.53
C CYS A 849 -19.06 20.33 41.33
N THR A 850 -19.28 20.08 42.63
CA THR A 850 -19.57 21.10 43.64
C THR A 850 -18.54 20.99 44.75
N GLY A 851 -17.55 21.88 44.74
CA GLY A 851 -16.35 21.74 45.56
C GLY A 851 -15.56 20.51 45.12
N ASN A 852 -15.14 19.68 46.08
CA ASN A 852 -14.38 18.45 45.80
C ASN A 852 -15.27 17.22 45.50
N THR A 853 -16.60 17.37 45.59
CA THR A 853 -17.53 16.29 45.28
C THR A 853 -18.02 16.46 43.86
N CYS A 854 -17.85 15.40 43.08
CA CYS A 854 -18.22 15.35 41.67
C CYS A 854 -19.21 14.23 41.40
N THR A 855 -19.98 14.38 40.34
CA THR A 855 -20.92 13.38 39.84
C THR A 855 -20.60 13.13 38.38
N VAL A 856 -20.35 11.86 38.03
CA VAL A 856 -20.14 11.38 36.65
C VAL A 856 -21.37 10.63 36.18
N GLU A 857 -21.74 10.81 34.92
CA GLU A 857 -22.82 10.09 34.27
C GLU A 857 -22.26 8.86 33.54
N ALA A 858 -22.81 7.68 33.81
CA ALA A 858 -22.46 6.46 33.09
C ALA A 858 -22.93 6.54 31.63
N PRO A 859 -22.20 5.91 30.68
CA PRO A 859 -22.64 5.84 29.28
C PRO A 859 -24.10 5.39 29.12
N PRO A 860 -24.82 5.83 28.08
CA PRO A 860 -26.28 5.72 28.03
C PRO A 860 -26.79 4.31 27.73
N ASN A 861 -25.99 3.46 27.08
CA ASN A 861 -26.41 2.11 26.69
C ASN A 861 -25.21 1.22 26.26
N ALA A 862 -25.52 -0.06 26.04
CA ALA A 862 -24.57 -1.09 25.65
C ALA A 862 -24.04 -1.01 24.21
N PHE A 863 -24.60 -0.14 23.36
CA PHE A 863 -24.09 0.08 22.00
C PHE A 863 -22.98 1.13 21.98
N VAL A 864 -23.11 2.17 22.83
CA VAL A 864 -22.03 3.14 23.08
C VAL A 864 -20.92 2.52 23.93
N SER A 865 -21.28 1.75 24.96
CA SER A 865 -20.34 1.16 25.90
C SER A 865 -20.72 -0.30 26.14
N PRO A 866 -20.22 -1.26 25.36
CA PRO A 866 -20.44 -2.67 25.66
C PRO A 866 -20.07 -2.99 27.13
N PRO A 867 -20.76 -3.93 27.78
CA PRO A 867 -20.50 -4.26 29.18
C PRO A 867 -19.03 -4.62 29.37
N SER A 868 -18.35 -3.93 30.29
CA SER A 868 -16.94 -4.17 30.59
C SER A 868 -16.54 -3.56 31.92
N TRP A 869 -15.33 -3.89 32.37
CA TRP A 869 -14.59 -3.12 33.36
C TRP A 869 -13.80 -2.02 32.67
N TYR A 870 -13.76 -0.85 33.28
CA TYR A 870 -13.09 0.35 32.77
C TYR A 870 -12.14 0.89 33.82
N GLN A 871 -10.92 1.24 33.42
CA GLN A 871 -10.07 2.12 34.20
C GLN A 871 -10.67 3.53 34.14
N MET A 872 -11.16 4.03 35.28
CA MET A 872 -11.63 5.41 35.41
C MET A 872 -10.47 6.31 35.84
N PHE A 873 -10.18 7.33 35.04
CA PHE A 873 -9.21 8.37 35.37
C PHE A 873 -9.90 9.72 35.57
N VAL A 874 -9.37 10.51 36.48
CA VAL A 874 -9.67 11.95 36.59
C VAL A 874 -8.43 12.71 36.14
N LEU A 875 -8.60 13.64 35.20
CA LEU A 875 -7.50 14.39 34.60
C LEU A 875 -7.54 15.86 35.02
N ASP A 876 -6.38 16.44 35.29
CA ASP A 876 -6.15 17.89 35.35
C ASP A 876 -5.38 18.30 34.09
N GLY A 877 -6.10 18.83 33.09
CA GLY A 877 -5.56 18.98 31.73
C GLY A 877 -5.21 17.61 31.12
N PRO A 878 -3.94 17.36 30.72
CA PRO A 878 -3.52 16.05 30.24
C PRO A 878 -3.08 15.09 31.35
N THR A 879 -2.81 15.57 32.56
CA THR A 879 -2.22 14.74 33.64
C THR A 879 -3.29 13.88 34.32
N PRO A 880 -3.19 12.53 34.25
CA PRO A 880 -4.18 11.63 34.82
C PRO A 880 -3.88 11.28 36.28
N SER A 881 -4.93 10.96 37.03
CA SER A 881 -4.84 10.28 38.32
C SER A 881 -4.28 8.87 38.20
N TYR A 882 -4.14 8.18 39.33
CA TYR A 882 -4.22 6.71 39.31
C TYR A 882 -5.66 6.30 38.97
N ALA A 883 -5.82 5.21 38.22
CA ALA A 883 -7.12 4.69 37.85
C ALA A 883 -7.82 4.03 39.03
N ILE A 884 -9.16 4.04 39.01
CA ILE A 884 -9.98 3.11 39.78
C ILE A 884 -10.84 2.32 38.79
N TRP A 885 -10.80 0.99 38.85
CA TRP A 885 -11.63 0.16 37.99
C TRP A 885 -13.12 0.29 38.34
N VAL A 886 -13.96 0.59 37.36
CA VAL A 886 -15.43 0.64 37.48
C VAL A 886 -16.05 -0.28 36.43
N ARG A 887 -17.10 -1.00 36.79
CA ARG A 887 -17.84 -1.90 35.90
C ARG A 887 -19.02 -1.14 35.33
N VAL A 888 -19.20 -1.12 34.01
CA VAL A 888 -20.29 -0.41 33.35
C VAL A 888 -21.21 -1.40 32.66
N GLY A 889 -22.52 -1.25 32.88
CA GLY A 889 -23.56 -2.06 32.26
C GLY A 889 -23.95 -3.32 33.03
N GLY A 890 -23.23 -3.63 34.11
CA GLY A 890 -23.45 -4.83 34.91
C GLY A 890 -23.18 -6.13 34.15
N ASP A 891 -24.01 -7.14 34.40
CA ASP A 891 -23.95 -8.46 33.72
C ASP A 891 -25.25 -8.74 32.93
N PRO A 892 -25.53 -8.02 31.83
CA PRO A 892 -26.71 -8.26 31.00
C PRO A 892 -26.59 -9.56 30.20
N GLY A 893 -25.35 -10.06 30.05
CA GLY A 893 -25.01 -11.34 29.42
C GLY A 893 -25.55 -12.51 30.20
N ARG A 894 -26.01 -12.26 31.44
CA ARG A 894 -26.37 -13.28 32.40
C ARG A 894 -25.23 -14.28 32.44
N LEU A 895 -24.00 -13.83 32.65
CA LEU A 895 -22.87 -14.73 32.85
C LEU A 895 -23.16 -15.70 34.01
N GLY A 896 -24.06 -15.34 34.94
CA GLY A 896 -24.70 -16.26 35.89
C GLY A 896 -25.37 -17.53 35.30
N ASP A 897 -25.70 -17.53 34.01
CA ASP A 897 -26.34 -18.63 33.27
C ASP A 897 -25.34 -19.64 32.71
N TRP A 898 -24.02 -19.41 32.85
CA TRP A 898 -23.05 -20.44 32.50
C TRP A 898 -23.37 -21.73 33.26
N PRO A 899 -23.25 -22.91 32.63
CA PRO A 899 -23.52 -24.16 33.31
C PRO A 899 -22.59 -24.32 34.51
N LYS A 900 -23.13 -24.86 35.61
CA LYS A 900 -22.32 -25.28 36.75
C LYS A 900 -21.53 -26.54 36.35
N LEU A 901 -20.29 -26.34 35.93
CA LEU A 901 -19.43 -27.41 35.45
C LEU A 901 -18.40 -27.79 36.52
N PRO A 902 -18.10 -29.09 36.69
CA PRO A 902 -16.98 -29.54 37.52
C PRO A 902 -15.68 -28.87 37.09
N GLY A 903 -14.90 -28.38 38.07
CA GLY A 903 -13.60 -27.75 37.80
C GLY A 903 -13.66 -26.28 37.36
N PHE A 904 -14.85 -25.69 37.27
CA PHE A 904 -15.04 -24.29 36.92
C PHE A 904 -15.86 -23.55 37.98
N THR A 905 -15.38 -22.36 38.35
CA THR A 905 -16.16 -21.37 39.07
C THR A 905 -17.11 -20.73 38.09
N THR A 906 -18.40 -21.01 38.27
CA THR A 906 -19.45 -20.55 37.35
C THR A 906 -19.40 -19.05 37.20
N PRO A 907 -19.35 -18.56 35.94
CA PRO A 907 -19.53 -17.16 35.73
C PRO A 907 -20.79 -16.55 36.35
N GLY A 908 -20.72 -15.31 36.82
CA GLY A 908 -21.86 -14.68 37.45
C GLY A 908 -21.55 -13.59 38.47
N VAL A 909 -22.65 -13.08 39.02
CA VAL A 909 -22.85 -11.74 39.61
C VAL A 909 -21.62 -11.15 40.23
#